data_AF-A0A1H6FT23-F1
#
_entry.id   AF-A0A1H6FT23-F1
#
_cell.length_a   1.000
_cell.length_b   1.000
_cell.length_c   1.000
_cell.angle_alpha   90.00
_cell.angle_beta   90.00
_cell.angle_gamma   90.00
#
_symmetry.space_group_name_H-M   'P 1'
#
loop_
_entity.id
_entity.type
_entity.pdbx_description
1 polymer ?
#
loop_
_entity_poly.entity_id
_entity_poly.type
_entity_poly.pdbx_seq_one_letter_code
_entity_poly.pdbx_strand_id
1 'polypeptide(L)'
;MTDHKTSRRFYHSSRLALAVALAVPAAVALPAAAYAQDAQSFSIPAGDLAGALQTYSARTGVQLVYSSELVSGKRSAGVSGSMTPQQALGQLLAGTGLSARLSGNTATLVQASGDEVAAADGERILGTVTVEGSQGGGAYQAPVRGDGIAQLGGIRGGQDEEADGYRAKVASVTMGAPIPIEDIPRSVTVQTQQQIEKQDITDLTEALSRMPGITIQDAGTPGEPVIYSRGYRIEQYQVEGGPARSLTLPGALTQNLDGFERVELVRGPNALTTGAGSVGGSINLIRKRPGPVQAISVKADVGSYGRYALVGDFSTPSILGSPIAFRGVASFRKEGNILEDFNQRNYLITGLFDAPLGDDARLELGFSHNRSKIDGANIGVLRYFDGPVIELPRSVNIADKSVGRNDKYTEIFSKFYVDVAKDWDFEIGAFYSMSNNDTDSFNIEAYLLSVLRPDQVFYPGSITKASLYDVESDQLGIDAKLTGRFNTFGLRHDVFANVSYNEIPSQDISPSGSGSYERAIITNLNDLLNPSYSSFTSQVSAGTIYDGSIRRSLGIVLGDTIGWRDLVAITALVRRDMLKNDFVRVYRTFTGRETSPDYDRRVSNIKLSSIGSTWRPSFSATLKPMKRVTLFASYADGFNRQDYYYQRSGEAPNYIYSSLPPIEYQNKEIGLKYATGKILFSASLHRIKERNRGVLASYSGCPPYAGIPEGSRCSVMVPYSNGKGFDLEVSGELFDGLSINANFNYSKANITPPRTEPVEITNLPASSGSVFVDWRPGFVDGLAFQLGGRYRSRIYQTGQRYPYDQNANPIPCPGNDCRFEFGEKAYAVFDLGVDYKIANGVDFRLFVENLTDAKYLSTVSPGITGSFYGRPRTFMASVKWSDSGRAAADGRSPTNGLAPFGDPSDWYAAFGAGYTVAPGMRAKAEGKAQDGTSPVVWDFHTKANVAQIVALGYRLTDNIRFELEGAHRMSPFARIGGNAVAPFGVCGIPANAQLSQQPHDCDDVPGDIENWSLMANAIYDFGKPGGAFRPYIGGGLGLSRYSVGLQGKMDGIGGTGPWSIPTLYEGQIYHDPDFIREIQEFVGGRSNSISLAWQVMAGASVKLNKRLELDLGYRYFNVPGAKWTLHNLGESTIVNTPMGPRNASPLTPSLGNFKANYAAHNFTVGMRWAFGASKK
;
A
#
# COMPACT_ATOMS: atom_id res chain seq x y z
N MET A 1 9.51 -34.09 2.73
CA MET A 1 9.58 -32.63 2.44
C MET A 1 9.20 -32.27 0.99
N THR A 2 8.86 -33.25 0.15
CA THR A 2 8.61 -33.11 -1.30
C THR A 2 7.19 -32.64 -1.65
N ASP A 3 6.16 -32.99 -0.86
CA ASP A 3 4.75 -32.71 -1.20
C ASP A 3 4.27 -31.25 -0.98
N HIS A 4 4.95 -30.48 -0.13
CA HIS A 4 4.59 -29.06 0.10
C HIS A 4 5.27 -28.09 -0.88
N LYS A 5 6.24 -28.55 -1.68
CA LYS A 5 6.98 -27.70 -2.63
C LYS A 5 6.36 -27.72 -4.04
N THR A 6 5.78 -28.85 -4.46
CA THR A 6 4.95 -28.96 -5.67
C THR A 6 3.67 -28.13 -5.59
N SER A 7 3.09 -27.97 -4.39
CA SER A 7 1.94 -27.08 -4.20
C SER A 7 2.33 -25.60 -4.40
N ARG A 8 3.45 -25.09 -3.87
CA ARG A 8 3.88 -23.69 -4.08
C ARG A 8 4.00 -23.26 -5.57
N ARG A 9 4.37 -24.18 -6.49
CA ARG A 9 4.56 -23.92 -7.94
C ARG A 9 3.26 -23.65 -8.70
N PHE A 10 2.14 -24.22 -8.27
CA PHE A 10 0.81 -23.98 -8.85
C PHE A 10 0.07 -22.78 -8.20
N TYR A 11 0.51 -22.33 -7.01
CA TYR A 11 -0.26 -21.40 -6.18
C TYR A 11 0.05 -19.91 -6.42
N HIS A 12 1.22 -19.53 -6.94
CA HIS A 12 1.53 -18.12 -7.24
C HIS A 12 1.03 -17.68 -8.63
N SER A 13 1.22 -18.52 -9.64
CA SER A 13 0.78 -18.30 -11.02
C SER A 13 -0.75 -18.29 -11.15
N SER A 14 -1.46 -19.14 -10.41
CA SER A 14 -2.94 -19.13 -10.34
C SER A 14 -3.54 -17.89 -9.66
N ARG A 15 -2.79 -17.16 -8.82
CA ARG A 15 -3.33 -16.07 -7.99
C ARG A 15 -3.13 -14.68 -8.55
N LEU A 16 -2.03 -14.42 -9.23
CA LEU A 16 -1.92 -13.21 -10.07
C LEU A 16 -2.89 -13.34 -11.26
N ALA A 17 -3.03 -14.55 -11.82
CA ALA A 17 -4.09 -14.87 -12.77
C ALA A 17 -5.49 -14.71 -12.15
N LEU A 18 -5.72 -15.04 -10.87
CA LEU A 18 -7.01 -14.81 -10.19
C LEU A 18 -7.28 -13.31 -9.95
N ALA A 19 -6.28 -12.51 -9.54
CA ALA A 19 -6.44 -11.06 -9.36
C ALA A 19 -6.71 -10.34 -10.70
N VAL A 20 -6.07 -10.81 -11.79
CA VAL A 20 -6.30 -10.33 -13.16
C VAL A 20 -7.59 -10.91 -13.76
N ALA A 21 -7.97 -12.15 -13.46
CA ALA A 21 -9.20 -12.79 -13.94
C ALA A 21 -10.44 -12.31 -13.19
N LEU A 22 -10.33 -11.92 -11.92
CA LEU A 22 -11.37 -11.18 -11.19
C LEU A 22 -11.51 -9.74 -11.70
N ALA A 23 -10.52 -9.21 -12.43
CA ALA A 23 -10.66 -7.97 -13.20
C ALA A 23 -11.44 -8.17 -14.52
N VAL A 24 -11.78 -9.41 -14.89
CA VAL A 24 -12.73 -9.72 -15.96
C VAL A 24 -14.08 -9.99 -15.27
N PRO A 25 -15.06 -9.08 -15.32
CA PRO A 25 -16.38 -9.40 -14.83
C PRO A 25 -16.87 -10.61 -15.63
N ALA A 26 -17.11 -11.74 -14.95
CA ALA A 26 -18.09 -12.69 -15.42
C ALA A 26 -19.42 -11.93 -15.40
N ALA A 27 -19.71 -11.24 -16.50
CA ALA A 27 -20.95 -10.55 -16.71
C ALA A 27 -22.05 -11.59 -16.59
N VAL A 28 -22.67 -11.68 -15.41
CA VAL A 28 -24.01 -12.22 -15.28
C VAL A 28 -24.86 -11.25 -16.08
N ALA A 29 -25.13 -11.63 -17.33
CA ALA A 29 -25.98 -10.89 -18.23
C ALA A 29 -27.39 -10.87 -17.62
N LEU A 30 -27.69 -9.87 -16.81
CA LEU A 30 -29.06 -9.41 -16.66
C LEU A 30 -29.39 -8.64 -17.96
N PRO A 31 -30.48 -8.97 -18.65
CA PRO A 31 -30.85 -8.27 -19.87
C PRO A 31 -31.27 -6.84 -19.51
N ALA A 32 -30.35 -5.89 -19.68
CA ALA A 32 -30.70 -4.48 -19.73
C ALA A 32 -31.43 -4.23 -21.06
N ALA A 33 -32.76 -4.14 -20.99
CA ALA A 33 -33.56 -3.63 -22.09
C ALA A 33 -33.26 -2.12 -22.23
N ALA A 34 -32.37 -1.77 -23.16
CA ALA A 34 -32.19 -0.39 -23.58
C ALA A 34 -33.47 0.08 -24.28
N TYR A 35 -34.24 0.96 -23.64
CA TYR A 35 -35.35 1.67 -24.26
C TYR A 35 -34.79 2.76 -25.17
N ALA A 36 -34.47 2.42 -26.42
CA ALA A 36 -34.49 3.41 -27.49
C ALA A 36 -35.97 3.77 -27.72
N GLN A 37 -36.40 4.98 -27.35
CA GLN A 37 -37.75 5.42 -27.69
C GLN A 37 -37.79 5.77 -29.18
N ASP A 38 -38.25 4.81 -29.98
CA ASP A 38 -38.55 4.98 -31.40
C ASP A 38 -39.55 6.13 -31.63
N ALA A 39 -39.55 6.68 -32.85
CA ALA A 39 -40.51 7.71 -33.24
C ALA A 39 -41.95 7.17 -33.09
N GLN A 40 -42.78 7.90 -32.33
CA GLN A 40 -44.19 7.59 -32.10
C GLN A 40 -45.07 8.61 -32.84
N SER A 41 -46.25 8.18 -33.30
CA SER A 41 -47.23 9.08 -33.91
C SER A 41 -48.00 9.83 -32.84
N PHE A 42 -47.88 11.15 -32.80
CA PHE A 42 -48.59 12.05 -31.90
C PHE A 42 -49.80 12.71 -32.60
N SER A 43 -50.87 12.93 -31.84
CA SER A 43 -52.06 13.69 -32.22
C SER A 43 -52.70 14.23 -30.94
N ILE A 44 -52.15 15.34 -30.45
CA ILE A 44 -52.62 16.05 -29.26
C ILE A 44 -53.06 17.44 -29.74
N PRO A 45 -54.35 17.81 -29.61
CA PRO A 45 -54.85 19.08 -30.11
C PRO A 45 -54.32 20.25 -29.27
N ALA A 46 -54.30 21.45 -29.86
CA ALA A 46 -54.03 22.69 -29.14
C ALA A 46 -55.09 22.91 -28.04
N GLY A 47 -54.67 23.37 -26.86
CA GLY A 47 -55.57 23.41 -25.71
C GLY A 47 -54.90 23.88 -24.42
N ASP A 48 -55.55 23.60 -23.29
CA ASP A 48 -54.96 23.80 -21.96
C ASP A 48 -53.67 22.98 -21.81
N LEU A 49 -52.60 23.60 -21.31
CA LEU A 49 -51.29 22.96 -21.26
C LEU A 49 -51.27 21.77 -20.29
N ALA A 50 -51.96 21.86 -19.15
CA ALA A 50 -52.00 20.76 -18.19
C ALA A 50 -52.68 19.52 -18.80
N GLY A 51 -53.79 19.73 -19.52
CA GLY A 51 -54.47 18.65 -20.26
C GLY A 51 -53.63 18.03 -21.37
N ALA A 52 -52.90 18.85 -22.15
CA ALA A 52 -52.03 18.38 -23.21
C ALA A 52 -50.84 17.56 -22.67
N LEU A 53 -50.24 18.00 -21.56
CA LEU A 53 -49.17 17.30 -20.85
C LEU A 53 -49.65 15.98 -20.23
N GLN A 54 -50.86 15.95 -19.68
CA GLN A 54 -51.46 14.72 -19.16
C GLN A 54 -51.69 13.70 -20.29
N THR A 55 -52.18 14.14 -21.44
CA THR A 55 -52.38 13.30 -22.64
C THR A 55 -51.04 12.77 -23.18
N TYR A 56 -50.01 13.61 -23.18
CA TYR A 56 -48.65 13.22 -23.54
C TYR A 56 -48.07 12.17 -22.59
N SER A 57 -48.18 12.38 -21.28
CA SER A 57 -47.68 11.45 -20.26
C SER A 57 -48.37 10.10 -20.34
N ALA A 58 -49.69 10.10 -20.51
CA ALA A 58 -50.48 8.87 -20.68
C ALA A 58 -50.10 8.08 -21.94
N ARG A 59 -49.66 8.76 -23.01
CA ARG A 59 -49.33 8.11 -24.28
C ARG A 59 -47.89 7.61 -24.38
N THR A 60 -46.96 8.31 -23.74
CA THR A 60 -45.52 8.03 -23.82
C THR A 60 -44.99 7.23 -22.64
N GLY A 61 -45.73 7.19 -21.54
CA GLY A 61 -45.28 6.65 -20.26
C GLY A 61 -44.29 7.56 -19.53
N VAL A 62 -43.94 8.72 -20.08
CA VAL A 62 -43.02 9.68 -19.45
C VAL A 62 -43.72 10.35 -18.26
N GLN A 63 -43.15 10.22 -17.07
CA GLN A 63 -43.67 10.84 -15.86
C GLN A 63 -43.32 12.33 -15.85
N LEU A 64 -44.32 13.20 -15.81
CA LEU A 64 -44.12 14.65 -15.77
C LEU A 64 -44.17 15.15 -14.32
N VAL A 65 -43.15 15.92 -13.91
CA VAL A 65 -43.06 16.54 -12.58
C VAL A 65 -43.08 18.06 -12.74
N TYR A 66 -44.09 18.73 -12.19
CA TYR A 66 -44.25 20.18 -12.23
C TYR A 66 -45.23 20.66 -11.15
N SER A 67 -45.13 21.93 -10.74
CA SER A 67 -46.14 22.55 -9.88
C SER A 67 -47.36 22.98 -10.73
N SER A 68 -48.57 22.84 -10.19
CA SER A 68 -49.80 23.24 -10.89
C SER A 68 -49.81 24.72 -11.29
N GLU A 69 -49.14 25.56 -10.51
CA GLU A 69 -48.96 26.99 -10.77
C GLU A 69 -48.18 27.27 -12.06
N LEU A 70 -47.22 26.42 -12.44
CA LEU A 70 -46.40 26.63 -13.63
C LEU A 70 -47.19 26.45 -14.93
N VAL A 71 -48.20 25.59 -14.94
CA VAL A 71 -49.00 25.27 -16.13
C VAL A 71 -50.38 25.92 -16.14
N SER A 72 -50.82 26.46 -14.99
CA SER A 72 -52.11 27.14 -14.84
C SER A 72 -52.23 28.34 -15.79
N GLY A 73 -53.29 28.36 -16.60
CA GLY A 73 -53.58 29.45 -17.54
C GLY A 73 -52.71 29.46 -18.80
N LYS A 74 -51.79 28.50 -18.99
CA LYS A 74 -50.98 28.38 -20.21
C LYS A 74 -51.65 27.46 -21.23
N ARG A 75 -51.43 27.72 -22.52
CA ARG A 75 -51.99 26.92 -23.63
C ARG A 75 -50.89 26.30 -24.48
N SER A 76 -51.07 25.04 -24.83
CA SER A 76 -50.21 24.32 -25.77
C SER A 76 -50.69 24.53 -27.20
N ALA A 77 -49.76 24.61 -28.16
CA ALA A 77 -50.05 24.58 -29.59
C ALA A 77 -50.47 23.18 -30.10
N GLY A 78 -50.39 22.15 -29.25
CA GLY A 78 -50.61 20.76 -29.65
C GLY A 78 -49.43 20.18 -30.41
N VAL A 79 -49.50 18.89 -30.73
CA VAL A 79 -48.47 18.18 -31.50
C VAL A 79 -49.13 17.12 -32.39
N SER A 80 -48.73 17.10 -33.66
CA SER A 80 -49.21 16.12 -34.65
C SER A 80 -48.06 15.65 -35.54
N GLY A 81 -47.95 14.34 -35.75
CA GLY A 81 -46.92 13.73 -36.62
C GLY A 81 -46.08 12.67 -35.92
N SER A 82 -45.20 12.01 -36.67
CA SER A 82 -44.28 11.00 -36.13
C SER A 82 -42.99 11.67 -35.63
N MET A 83 -42.71 11.56 -34.34
CA MET A 83 -41.53 12.17 -33.70
C MET A 83 -41.17 11.43 -32.41
N THR A 84 -39.99 11.68 -31.84
CA THR A 84 -39.65 11.08 -30.54
C THR A 84 -40.48 11.73 -29.42
N PRO A 85 -40.72 11.05 -28.30
CA PRO A 85 -41.39 11.67 -27.14
C PRO A 85 -40.74 12.98 -26.69
N GLN A 86 -39.40 13.10 -26.73
CA GLN A 86 -38.73 14.37 -26.42
C GLN A 86 -39.12 15.49 -27.39
N GLN A 87 -39.17 15.21 -28.69
CA GLN A 87 -39.59 16.17 -29.71
C GLN A 87 -41.04 16.59 -29.52
N ALA A 88 -41.92 15.64 -29.20
CA ALA A 88 -43.33 15.92 -28.94
C ALA A 88 -43.53 16.78 -27.69
N LEU A 89 -42.79 16.52 -26.61
CA LEU A 89 -42.84 17.35 -25.40
C LEU A 89 -42.32 18.77 -25.66
N GLY A 90 -41.26 18.90 -26.47
CA GLY A 90 -40.74 20.20 -26.89
C GLY A 90 -41.77 21.02 -27.67
N GLN A 91 -42.49 20.40 -28.60
CA GLN A 91 -43.57 21.08 -29.34
C GLN A 91 -44.75 21.45 -28.45
N LEU A 92 -45.11 20.60 -27.49
CA LEU A 92 -46.19 20.90 -26.54
C LEU A 92 -45.89 22.11 -25.65
N LEU A 93 -44.62 22.33 -25.32
CA LEU A 93 -44.16 23.42 -24.45
C LEU A 93 -43.78 24.68 -25.23
N ALA A 94 -43.67 24.61 -26.56
CA ALA A 94 -43.33 25.75 -27.39
C ALA A 94 -44.34 26.91 -27.20
N GLY A 95 -43.82 28.12 -26.98
CA GLY A 95 -44.64 29.32 -26.75
C GLY A 95 -45.27 29.43 -25.36
N THR A 96 -45.06 28.45 -24.46
CA THR A 96 -45.61 28.49 -23.09
C THR A 96 -44.70 29.21 -22.09
N GLY A 97 -43.44 29.47 -22.48
CA GLY A 97 -42.41 29.98 -21.58
C GLY A 97 -41.95 28.94 -20.55
N LEU A 98 -42.14 27.64 -20.83
CA LEU A 98 -41.67 26.52 -20.03
C LEU A 98 -40.72 25.64 -20.87
N SER A 99 -39.77 24.98 -20.22
CA SER A 99 -38.92 23.95 -20.82
C SER A 99 -38.92 22.68 -19.96
N ALA A 100 -38.56 21.53 -20.56
CA ALA A 100 -38.50 20.25 -19.88
C ALA A 100 -37.05 19.78 -19.72
N ARG A 101 -36.68 19.36 -18.51
CA ARG A 101 -35.44 18.63 -18.23
C ARG A 101 -35.75 17.14 -18.12
N LEU A 102 -35.19 16.33 -19.02
CA LEU A 102 -35.38 14.89 -19.05
C LEU A 102 -34.30 14.17 -18.25
N SER A 103 -34.71 13.20 -17.42
CA SER A 103 -33.84 12.27 -16.69
C SER A 103 -34.48 10.87 -16.73
N GLY A 104 -33.99 10.02 -17.64
CA GLY A 104 -34.62 8.72 -17.91
C GLY A 104 -36.06 8.87 -18.43
N ASN A 105 -37.00 8.18 -17.79
CA ASN A 105 -38.43 8.24 -18.14
C ASN A 105 -39.22 9.34 -17.37
N THR A 106 -38.53 10.25 -16.69
CA THR A 106 -39.15 11.38 -15.96
C THR A 106 -38.73 12.70 -16.61
N ALA A 107 -39.67 13.63 -16.81
CA ALA A 107 -39.41 14.97 -17.30
C ALA A 107 -39.94 16.04 -16.33
N THR A 108 -39.05 16.92 -15.87
CA THR A 108 -39.38 18.01 -14.94
C THR A 108 -39.57 19.32 -15.72
N LEU A 109 -40.70 20.01 -15.52
CA LEU A 109 -40.95 21.30 -16.18
C LEU A 109 -40.40 22.46 -15.34
N VAL A 110 -39.73 23.39 -16.01
CA VAL A 110 -39.17 24.61 -15.42
C VAL A 110 -39.55 25.82 -16.29
N GLN A 111 -39.53 27.02 -15.71
CA GLN A 111 -39.78 28.26 -16.46
C GLN A 111 -38.57 28.59 -17.34
N ALA A 112 -38.81 28.87 -18.62
CA ALA A 112 -37.77 29.34 -19.52
C ALA A 112 -37.37 30.77 -19.12
N SER A 113 -36.10 31.00 -18.79
CA SER A 113 -35.55 32.33 -18.52
C SER A 113 -35.58 33.18 -19.80
N GLY A 114 -35.96 34.45 -19.67
CA GLY A 114 -36.37 35.36 -20.75
C GLY A 114 -35.31 35.82 -21.77
N ASP A 115 -34.29 35.03 -22.06
CA ASP A 115 -33.24 35.36 -23.05
C ASP A 115 -33.37 34.61 -24.39
N GLU A 116 -34.46 33.85 -24.62
CA GLU A 116 -34.64 33.04 -25.84
C GLU A 116 -35.81 33.48 -26.76
N VAL A 117 -36.20 34.76 -26.74
CA VAL A 117 -37.18 35.30 -27.72
C VAL A 117 -36.72 36.65 -28.29
N ALA A 118 -35.66 36.65 -29.09
CA ALA A 118 -35.47 37.52 -30.26
C ALA A 118 -34.04 37.40 -30.82
N ALA A 119 -33.89 36.93 -32.07
CA ALA A 119 -33.07 37.57 -33.11
C ALA A 119 -32.90 36.62 -34.32
N ALA A 120 -33.68 36.90 -35.37
CA ALA A 120 -33.16 36.80 -36.72
C ALA A 120 -32.16 37.95 -36.95
N ASP A 121 -31.09 37.65 -37.70
CA ASP A 121 -30.04 38.55 -38.18
C ASP A 121 -29.05 39.17 -37.19
N GLY A 122 -27.76 39.03 -37.52
CA GLY A 122 -26.70 39.98 -37.18
C GLY A 122 -26.03 39.81 -35.82
N GLU A 123 -25.01 38.97 -35.79
CA GLU A 123 -23.86 38.92 -34.88
C GLU A 123 -23.72 40.09 -33.86
N ARG A 124 -24.03 39.80 -32.59
CA ARG A 124 -23.40 40.44 -31.43
C ARG A 124 -23.45 39.47 -30.24
N ILE A 125 -22.36 38.75 -30.05
CA ILE A 125 -22.17 37.82 -28.91
C ILE A 125 -22.04 38.68 -27.64
N LEU A 126 -23.06 38.62 -26.77
CA LEU A 126 -22.97 39.04 -25.37
C LEU A 126 -22.95 37.78 -24.50
N GLY A 127 -22.04 37.78 -23.54
CA GLY A 127 -21.47 36.61 -22.88
C GLY A 127 -22.48 35.65 -22.26
N THR A 128 -22.15 34.37 -22.37
CA THR A 128 -22.79 33.25 -21.68
C THR A 128 -23.00 33.59 -20.21
N VAL A 129 -24.27 33.60 -19.78
CA VAL A 129 -24.64 33.58 -18.36
C VAL A 129 -23.98 32.35 -17.75
N THR A 130 -22.94 32.62 -16.97
CA THR A 130 -22.17 31.62 -16.25
C THR A 130 -23.00 31.27 -15.02
N VAL A 131 -23.58 30.07 -14.98
CA VAL A 131 -23.98 29.50 -13.69
C VAL A 131 -22.70 28.97 -13.06
N GLU A 132 -21.92 29.88 -12.48
CA GLU A 132 -20.93 29.52 -11.48
C GLU A 132 -21.69 28.91 -10.31
N GLY A 133 -21.50 27.62 -10.06
CA GLY A 133 -21.88 26.98 -8.81
C GLY A 133 -21.00 27.51 -7.67
N SER A 134 -21.09 28.80 -7.37
CA SER A 134 -20.64 29.34 -6.08
C SER A 134 -21.86 29.41 -5.18
N GLN A 135 -21.83 28.66 -4.08
CA GLN A 135 -22.74 28.89 -2.97
C GLN A 135 -22.37 30.20 -2.28
N GLY A 136 -22.79 31.31 -2.88
CA GLY A 136 -22.87 32.62 -2.23
C GLY A 136 -24.27 32.82 -1.65
N GLY A 137 -24.41 32.66 -0.33
CA GLY A 137 -25.51 33.23 0.46
C GLY A 137 -26.88 32.53 0.36
N GLY A 138 -27.15 31.61 1.29
CA GLY A 138 -28.51 31.15 1.56
C GLY A 138 -28.58 29.78 2.24
N ALA A 139 -28.98 29.77 3.52
CA ALA A 139 -29.38 28.61 4.33
C ALA A 139 -28.63 27.28 4.10
N TYR A 140 -27.71 26.94 5.02
CA TYR A 140 -27.17 25.59 5.19
C TYR A 140 -28.28 24.52 5.23
N GLN A 141 -28.48 23.81 4.12
CA GLN A 141 -29.03 22.46 4.13
C GLN A 141 -27.87 21.55 4.52
N ALA A 142 -27.99 20.87 5.67
CA ALA A 142 -27.10 19.76 5.98
C ALA A 142 -27.13 18.79 4.78
N PRO A 143 -25.98 18.24 4.35
CA PRO A 143 -25.98 17.24 3.28
C PRO A 143 -26.93 16.12 3.68
N VAL A 144 -28.07 16.02 2.99
CA VAL A 144 -29.01 14.93 3.18
C VAL A 144 -28.27 13.70 2.67
N ARG A 145 -28.20 12.65 3.49
CA ARG A 145 -27.63 11.37 3.10
C ARG A 145 -28.35 10.92 1.82
N GLY A 146 -27.74 11.05 0.65
CA GLY A 146 -28.30 10.51 -0.59
C GLY A 146 -28.81 11.46 -1.69
N ASP A 147 -28.67 12.78 -1.61
CA ASP A 147 -29.09 13.66 -2.73
C ASP A 147 -27.95 14.44 -3.42
N GLY A 148 -26.68 14.08 -3.16
CA GLY A 148 -25.55 14.73 -3.86
C GLY A 148 -24.15 14.40 -3.35
N ILE A 149 -24.02 13.50 -2.37
CA ILE A 149 -22.74 13.04 -1.85
C ILE A 149 -22.81 11.51 -1.79
N ALA A 150 -22.00 10.85 -2.63
CA ALA A 150 -21.99 9.43 -2.95
C ALA A 150 -23.22 8.90 -3.74
N GLN A 151 -23.30 9.27 -5.02
CA GLN A 151 -23.67 8.32 -6.07
C GLN A 151 -22.36 7.82 -6.68
N LEU A 152 -22.15 6.50 -6.60
CA LEU A 152 -21.10 5.74 -7.26
C LEU A 152 -19.69 5.96 -6.71
N GLY A 153 -18.92 4.89 -6.55
CA GLY A 153 -17.47 4.92 -6.35
C GLY A 153 -16.71 5.45 -7.57
N GLY A 154 -17.17 6.54 -8.20
CA GLY A 154 -16.71 7.01 -9.49
C GLY A 154 -16.83 8.52 -9.58
N ILE A 155 -15.83 9.23 -9.09
CA ILE A 155 -15.65 10.62 -9.45
C ILE A 155 -14.68 10.71 -10.63
N ARG A 156 -15.17 11.18 -11.79
CA ARG A 156 -14.36 12.05 -12.65
C ARG A 156 -14.09 13.33 -11.86
N GLY A 157 -12.85 13.49 -11.36
CA GLY A 157 -12.34 14.47 -10.39
C GLY A 157 -13.25 15.51 -9.71
N GLY A 158 -13.54 15.18 -8.47
CA GLY A 158 -14.28 15.95 -7.47
C GLY A 158 -13.96 15.40 -6.08
N GLN A 159 -12.88 14.62 -5.95
CA GLN A 159 -12.27 14.39 -4.64
C GLN A 159 -11.78 15.71 -4.04
N ASP A 160 -11.42 16.68 -4.90
CA ASP A 160 -11.19 18.08 -4.52
C ASP A 160 -12.46 18.74 -3.97
N GLU A 161 -13.66 18.35 -4.42
CA GLU A 161 -14.94 18.88 -3.92
C GLU A 161 -15.38 18.20 -2.61
N GLU A 162 -14.81 17.05 -2.27
CA GLU A 162 -15.00 16.33 -1.00
C GLU A 162 -14.31 17.04 0.19
N ALA A 163 -13.52 18.10 -0.08
CA ALA A 163 -12.96 18.98 0.93
C ALA A 163 -13.07 20.46 0.51
N ASP A 164 -13.53 21.32 1.42
CA ASP A 164 -13.40 22.77 1.26
C ASP A 164 -12.13 23.21 1.99
N GLY A 165 -11.01 23.21 1.26
CA GLY A 165 -9.69 23.52 1.78
C GLY A 165 -9.26 22.57 2.90
N TYR A 166 -9.33 23.01 4.15
CA TYR A 166 -8.94 22.20 5.33
C TYR A 166 -10.11 21.43 5.96
N ARG A 167 -11.35 21.70 5.53
CA ARG A 167 -12.53 20.97 5.99
C ARG A 167 -12.84 19.84 5.01
N ALA A 168 -12.61 18.61 5.42
CA ALA A 168 -13.20 17.46 4.73
C ALA A 168 -14.72 17.39 4.97
N LYS A 169 -15.49 17.08 3.93
CA LYS A 169 -16.95 16.90 3.99
C LYS A 169 -17.32 15.45 4.26
N VAL A 170 -16.53 14.52 3.74
CA VAL A 170 -16.77 13.07 3.83
C VAL A 170 -15.52 12.30 4.23
N ALA A 171 -15.73 11.09 4.72
CA ALA A 171 -14.70 10.07 4.88
C ALA A 171 -15.23 8.68 4.49
N SER A 172 -14.37 7.80 3.97
CA SER A 172 -14.74 6.44 3.54
C SER A 172 -14.17 5.32 4.42
N VAL A 173 -13.28 5.66 5.36
CA VAL A 173 -12.60 4.78 6.34
C VAL A 173 -13.50 3.81 7.15
N THR A 174 -14.82 3.98 7.12
CA THR A 174 -15.75 3.10 7.83
C THR A 174 -16.36 2.03 6.90
N MET A 175 -17.04 2.39 5.82
CA MET A 175 -17.78 1.42 5.00
C MET A 175 -17.23 1.28 3.58
N GLY A 176 -16.14 1.97 3.25
CA GLY A 176 -15.66 2.09 1.86
C GLY A 176 -16.47 3.07 1.01
N ALA A 177 -17.72 3.33 1.39
CA ALA A 177 -18.54 4.42 0.84
C ALA A 177 -18.27 5.75 1.57
N PRO A 178 -18.23 6.90 0.86
CA PRO A 178 -18.14 8.21 1.48
C PRO A 178 -19.36 8.52 2.35
N ILE A 179 -19.12 8.89 3.61
CA ILE A 179 -20.16 9.29 4.58
C ILE A 179 -19.84 10.71 5.07
N PRO A 180 -20.83 11.62 5.20
CA PRO A 180 -20.62 12.92 5.81
C PRO A 180 -19.94 12.80 7.18
N ILE A 181 -18.90 13.58 7.44
CA ILE A 181 -18.10 13.43 8.67
C ILE A 181 -18.95 13.66 9.92
N GLU A 182 -19.90 14.60 9.87
CA GLU A 182 -20.87 14.86 10.93
C GLU A 182 -21.79 13.67 11.26
N ASP A 183 -21.94 12.72 10.34
CA ASP A 183 -22.82 11.54 10.49
C ASP A 183 -22.07 10.30 10.97
N ILE A 184 -20.73 10.31 10.92
CA ILE A 184 -19.92 9.21 11.42
C ILE A 184 -19.90 9.26 12.96
N PRO A 185 -20.39 8.24 13.69
CA PRO A 185 -20.48 8.26 15.16
C PRO A 185 -19.16 7.87 15.85
N ARG A 186 -18.04 8.43 15.36
CA ARG A 186 -16.68 8.17 15.81
C ARG A 186 -15.79 9.40 15.60
N SER A 187 -14.67 9.45 16.31
CA SER A 187 -13.58 10.41 16.09
C SER A 187 -12.85 10.10 14.79
N VAL A 188 -13.10 10.92 13.76
CA VAL A 188 -12.48 10.83 12.43
C VAL A 188 -11.73 12.11 12.16
N THR A 189 -10.48 11.99 11.75
CA THR A 189 -9.64 13.09 11.28
C THR A 189 -9.31 12.83 9.82
N VAL A 190 -9.34 13.87 9.00
CA VAL A 190 -8.96 13.80 7.59
C VAL A 190 -7.88 14.84 7.34
N GLN A 191 -6.74 14.40 6.81
CA GLN A 191 -5.69 15.27 6.29
C GLN A 191 -5.94 15.47 4.80
N THR A 192 -6.40 16.65 4.41
CA THR A 192 -6.77 16.97 3.02
C THR A 192 -5.53 17.19 2.14
N GLN A 193 -5.70 17.11 0.82
CA GLN A 193 -4.64 17.38 -0.15
C GLN A 193 -4.02 18.76 0.04
N GLN A 194 -4.85 19.77 0.28
CA GLN A 194 -4.35 21.12 0.52
C GLN A 194 -3.47 21.17 1.76
N GLN A 195 -3.81 20.45 2.84
CA GLN A 195 -2.95 20.40 4.01
C GLN A 195 -1.66 19.62 3.76
N ILE A 196 -1.71 18.50 3.02
CA ILE A 196 -0.52 17.74 2.61
C ILE A 196 0.44 18.65 1.84
N GLU A 197 -0.06 19.39 0.85
CA GLU A 197 0.75 20.32 0.05
C GLU A 197 1.26 21.52 0.86
N LYS A 198 0.39 22.17 1.64
CA LYS A 198 0.70 23.41 2.39
C LYS A 198 1.49 23.17 3.67
N GLN A 199 1.63 21.93 4.14
CA GLN A 199 2.51 21.58 5.25
C GLN A 199 3.77 20.84 4.79
N ASP A 200 3.93 20.63 3.47
CA ASP A 200 5.01 19.81 2.89
C ASP A 200 5.09 18.40 3.50
N ILE A 201 3.93 17.75 3.64
CA ILE A 201 3.87 16.39 4.16
C ILE A 201 4.22 15.42 3.02
N THR A 202 5.26 14.63 3.20
CA THR A 202 5.83 13.82 2.11
C THR A 202 5.44 12.35 2.14
N ASP A 203 5.28 11.78 3.33
CA ASP A 203 4.96 10.37 3.52
C ASP A 203 3.91 10.15 4.62
N LEU A 204 3.45 8.90 4.72
CA LEU A 204 2.43 8.52 5.69
C LEU A 204 2.87 8.74 7.15
N THR A 205 4.14 8.49 7.48
CA THR A 205 4.66 8.69 8.84
C THR A 205 4.58 10.16 9.22
N GLU A 206 4.96 11.07 8.32
CA GLU A 206 4.86 12.50 8.52
C GLU A 206 3.40 12.95 8.66
N ALA A 207 2.48 12.48 7.80
CA ALA A 207 1.05 12.82 7.89
C ALA A 207 0.47 12.46 9.25
N LEU A 208 0.72 11.24 9.70
CA LEU A 208 0.24 10.74 10.99
C LEU A 208 0.83 11.54 12.15
N SER A 209 2.08 11.99 12.05
CA SER A 209 2.73 12.81 13.09
C SER A 209 2.05 14.17 13.32
N ARG A 210 1.30 14.67 12.32
CA ARG A 210 0.55 15.94 12.35
C ARG A 210 -0.88 15.78 12.90
N MET A 211 -1.39 14.54 12.92
CA MET A 211 -2.74 14.21 13.37
C MET A 211 -2.85 14.11 14.92
N PRO A 212 -4.05 14.40 15.48
CA PRO A 212 -4.26 14.38 16.93
C PRO A 212 -4.07 13.01 17.56
N GLY A 213 -3.43 12.99 18.74
CA GLY A 213 -3.33 11.78 19.55
C GLY A 213 -2.48 10.67 18.94
N ILE A 214 -1.77 10.95 17.84
CA ILE A 214 -0.80 10.03 17.25
C ILE A 214 0.57 10.25 17.89
N THR A 215 1.21 9.14 18.23
CA THR A 215 2.63 9.11 18.64
C THR A 215 3.37 8.12 17.77
N ILE A 216 4.56 8.51 17.34
CA ILE A 216 5.45 7.71 16.52
C ILE A 216 6.64 7.36 17.40
N GLN A 217 6.93 6.08 17.53
CA GLN A 217 8.06 5.56 18.30
C GLN A 217 8.93 4.71 17.39
N ASP A 218 10.17 5.12 17.18
CA ASP A 218 11.14 4.30 16.45
C ASP A 218 11.56 3.10 17.30
N ALA A 219 11.41 1.89 16.74
CA ALA A 219 11.58 0.63 17.47
C ALA A 219 13.04 0.14 17.58
N GLY A 220 14.02 1.03 17.39
CA GLY A 220 15.45 0.70 17.43
C GLY A 220 16.02 0.17 16.11
N THR A 221 15.17 -0.27 15.17
CA THR A 221 15.57 -0.51 13.78
C THR A 221 15.41 0.79 12.97
N PRO A 222 16.46 1.27 12.28
CA PRO A 222 16.33 2.46 11.46
C PRO A 222 15.23 2.36 10.40
N GLY A 223 14.38 3.38 10.31
CA GLY A 223 13.32 3.48 9.30
C GLY A 223 12.08 2.61 9.57
N GLU A 224 11.91 2.09 10.79
CA GLU A 224 10.78 1.22 11.17
C GLU A 224 9.97 1.76 12.37
N PRO A 225 9.27 2.89 12.18
CA PRO A 225 8.49 3.49 13.25
C PRO A 225 7.26 2.65 13.63
N VAL A 226 6.87 2.75 14.91
CA VAL A 226 5.64 2.17 15.44
C VAL A 226 4.66 3.29 15.76
N ILE A 227 3.45 3.17 15.22
CA ILE A 227 2.39 4.18 15.36
C ILE A 227 1.46 3.80 16.51
N TYR A 228 1.25 4.74 17.42
CA TYR A 228 0.32 4.64 18.54
C TYR A 228 -0.76 5.70 18.44
N SER A 229 -1.97 5.32 18.86
CA SER A 229 -3.10 6.21 19.05
C SER A 229 -3.82 5.82 20.34
N ARG A 230 -4.13 6.81 21.19
CA ARG A 230 -4.78 6.60 22.51
C ARG A 230 -4.06 5.55 23.39
N GLY A 231 -2.74 5.40 23.24
CA GLY A 231 -1.90 4.43 23.97
C GLY A 231 -1.81 3.02 23.35
N TYR A 232 -2.45 2.77 22.21
CA TYR A 232 -2.48 1.46 21.56
C TYR A 232 -1.91 1.52 20.14
N ARG A 233 -1.29 0.43 19.69
CA ARG A 233 -0.65 0.35 18.37
C ARG A 233 -1.68 0.30 17.25
N ILE A 234 -1.37 0.97 16.14
CA ILE A 234 -2.02 0.81 14.84
C ILE A 234 -1.12 -0.13 14.01
N GLU A 235 -1.64 -1.28 13.57
CA GLU A 235 -0.84 -2.24 12.77
C GLU A 235 -1.39 -2.42 11.35
N GLN A 236 -2.47 -1.74 10.99
CA GLN A 236 -3.08 -1.85 9.67
C GLN A 236 -3.54 -0.52 9.09
N TYR A 237 -3.54 -0.47 7.77
CA TYR A 237 -4.12 0.61 6.98
C TYR A 237 -4.96 0.03 5.84
N GLN A 238 -5.83 0.86 5.26
CA GLN A 238 -6.62 0.55 4.08
C GLN A 238 -6.23 1.52 2.97
N VAL A 239 -6.53 1.13 1.75
CA VAL A 239 -6.56 2.05 0.61
C VAL A 239 -7.98 2.01 0.10
N GLU A 240 -8.63 3.19 0.07
CA GLU A 240 -9.97 3.38 -0.49
C GLU A 240 -11.04 2.49 0.18
N GLY A 241 -10.88 2.26 1.49
CA GLY A 241 -11.74 1.38 2.29
C GLY A 241 -11.74 -0.08 1.83
N GLY A 242 -10.75 -0.51 1.05
CA GLY A 242 -10.55 -1.89 0.61
C GLY A 242 -10.03 -2.82 1.72
N PRO A 243 -9.49 -4.00 1.35
CA PRO A 243 -8.99 -4.97 2.31
C PRO A 243 -7.81 -4.39 3.12
N ALA A 244 -7.74 -4.75 4.39
CA ALA A 244 -6.68 -4.27 5.29
C ALA A 244 -5.29 -4.73 4.86
N ARG A 245 -4.34 -3.80 4.91
CA ARG A 245 -2.91 -3.97 4.64
C ARG A 245 -2.14 -3.87 5.94
N SER A 246 -1.10 -4.66 6.08
CA SER A 246 -0.29 -4.65 7.30
C SER A 246 0.74 -3.51 7.25
N LEU A 247 0.75 -2.65 8.29
CA LEU A 247 1.78 -1.64 8.50
C LEU A 247 3.11 -2.25 8.96
N THR A 248 3.13 -3.54 9.33
CA THR A 248 4.34 -4.24 9.72
C THR A 248 5.13 -4.79 8.53
N LEU A 249 4.65 -4.58 7.29
CA LEU A 249 5.37 -4.98 6.09
C LEU A 249 6.36 -3.89 5.70
N PRO A 250 7.51 -4.25 5.10
CA PRO A 250 8.44 -3.23 4.64
C PRO A 250 7.80 -2.27 3.63
N GLY A 251 8.28 -1.02 3.61
CA GLY A 251 7.73 0.03 2.73
C GLY A 251 6.29 0.49 3.00
N ALA A 252 5.58 -0.08 3.99
CA ALA A 252 4.18 0.27 4.26
C ALA A 252 4.00 1.65 4.92
N LEU A 253 4.93 2.06 5.79
CA LEU A 253 4.92 3.37 6.46
C LEU A 253 5.61 4.48 5.66
N THR A 254 6.40 4.10 4.65
CA THR A 254 7.10 5.02 3.73
C THR A 254 6.34 5.21 2.42
N GLN A 255 5.02 4.95 2.41
CA GLN A 255 4.17 5.25 1.25
C GLN A 255 4.25 6.75 0.94
N ASN A 256 4.64 7.07 -0.29
CA ASN A 256 4.80 8.44 -0.75
C ASN A 256 3.41 9.05 -1.03
N LEU A 257 3.12 10.18 -0.38
CA LEU A 257 1.80 10.83 -0.45
C LEU A 257 1.57 11.65 -1.72
N ASP A 258 2.57 11.84 -2.58
CA ASP A 258 2.38 12.52 -3.87
C ASP A 258 1.32 11.82 -4.74
N GLY A 259 1.15 10.50 -4.61
CA GLY A 259 0.14 9.68 -5.30
C GLY A 259 -1.23 9.58 -4.61
N PHE A 260 -1.39 10.23 -3.45
CA PHE A 260 -2.61 10.20 -2.65
C PHE A 260 -3.24 11.59 -2.54
N GLU A 261 -4.55 11.60 -2.35
CA GLU A 261 -5.40 12.79 -2.25
C GLU A 261 -5.66 13.16 -0.79
N ARG A 262 -5.77 12.18 0.09
CA ARG A 262 -5.93 12.41 1.53
C ARG A 262 -5.58 11.18 2.35
N VAL A 263 -5.34 11.44 3.64
CA VAL A 263 -5.19 10.42 4.67
C VAL A 263 -6.35 10.57 5.65
N GLU A 264 -7.10 9.51 5.89
CA GLU A 264 -8.19 9.45 6.84
C GLU A 264 -7.79 8.59 8.04
N LEU A 265 -8.06 9.06 9.26
CA LEU A 265 -7.74 8.37 10.50
C LEU A 265 -9.01 8.25 11.36
N VAL A 266 -9.40 7.03 11.68
CA VAL A 266 -10.34 6.74 12.76
C VAL A 266 -9.54 6.44 14.01
N ARG A 267 -9.77 7.22 15.08
CA ARG A 267 -9.12 6.99 16.37
C ARG A 267 -9.90 5.98 17.19
N GLY A 268 -9.16 5.07 17.81
CA GLY A 268 -9.73 3.96 18.54
C GLY A 268 -10.16 2.81 17.62
N PRO A 269 -10.48 1.66 18.21
CA PRO A 269 -10.53 0.43 17.44
C PRO A 269 -11.60 0.38 16.35
N ASN A 270 -11.21 -0.08 15.16
CA ASN A 270 -12.08 -0.21 13.99
C ASN A 270 -12.04 -1.62 13.37
N ALA A 271 -11.91 -2.67 14.20
CA ALA A 271 -11.85 -4.06 13.73
C ALA A 271 -13.03 -4.48 12.85
N LEU A 272 -14.17 -3.81 12.96
CA LEU A 272 -15.31 -4.10 12.12
C LEU A 272 -15.02 -3.89 10.62
N THR A 273 -14.18 -2.92 10.26
CA THR A 273 -13.97 -2.54 8.86
C THR A 273 -12.60 -3.03 8.39
N THR A 274 -11.61 -3.03 9.29
CA THR A 274 -10.23 -3.47 9.00
C THR A 274 -9.96 -4.93 9.35
N GLY A 275 -10.80 -5.57 10.16
CA GLY A 275 -10.49 -6.88 10.74
C GLY A 275 -9.48 -6.80 11.88
N ALA A 276 -8.86 -7.94 12.21
CA ALA A 276 -7.92 -8.05 13.32
C ALA A 276 -6.63 -7.28 13.05
N GLY A 277 -6.24 -6.30 13.90
CA GLY A 277 -4.96 -5.60 13.72
C GLY A 277 -4.84 -4.17 14.24
N SER A 278 -5.94 -3.50 14.60
CA SER A 278 -5.89 -2.05 14.78
C SER A 278 -6.63 -1.55 16.02
N VAL A 279 -6.04 -1.79 17.20
CA VAL A 279 -6.57 -1.31 18.51
C VAL A 279 -6.49 0.21 18.60
N GLY A 280 -5.37 0.81 18.16
CA GLY A 280 -5.17 2.26 18.22
C GLY A 280 -6.09 3.06 17.29
N GLY A 281 -6.53 2.46 16.19
CA GLY A 281 -7.18 3.20 15.11
C GLY A 281 -7.02 2.52 13.76
N SER A 282 -7.75 2.98 12.77
CA SER A 282 -7.55 2.59 11.37
C SER A 282 -7.16 3.78 10.52
N ILE A 283 -6.21 3.57 9.63
CA ILE A 283 -5.77 4.55 8.64
C ILE A 283 -6.36 4.13 7.29
N ASN A 284 -6.84 5.09 6.50
CA ASN A 284 -7.30 4.86 5.14
C ASN A 284 -6.68 5.91 4.21
N LEU A 285 -6.02 5.44 3.15
CA LEU A 285 -5.41 6.29 2.14
C LEU A 285 -6.33 6.37 0.93
N ILE A 286 -6.53 7.59 0.40
CA ILE A 286 -7.34 7.81 -0.78
C ILE A 286 -6.43 8.18 -1.92
N ARG A 287 -6.41 7.39 -3.00
CA ARG A 287 -5.58 7.70 -4.17
C ARG A 287 -6.16 8.85 -4.96
N LYS A 288 -5.28 9.55 -5.67
CA LYS A 288 -5.63 10.52 -6.69
C LYS A 288 -6.32 9.84 -7.87
N ARG A 289 -7.47 10.39 -8.29
CA ARG A 289 -8.21 9.95 -9.49
C ARG A 289 -8.14 10.96 -10.64
N PRO A 290 -8.36 10.52 -11.89
CA PRO A 290 -8.49 11.41 -13.03
C PRO A 290 -9.56 12.48 -12.84
N GLY A 291 -9.20 13.72 -13.19
CA GLY A 291 -10.04 14.91 -13.27
C GLY A 291 -11.11 14.88 -14.37
N PRO A 292 -12.18 15.69 -14.28
CA PRO A 292 -13.10 15.92 -15.40
C PRO A 292 -12.47 16.76 -16.51
N VAL A 293 -11.35 17.43 -16.21
CA VAL A 293 -10.57 18.26 -17.11
C VAL A 293 -9.14 17.77 -17.17
N GLN A 294 -8.49 18.01 -18.31
CA GLN A 294 -7.07 17.74 -18.44
C GLN A 294 -6.29 18.72 -17.56
N ALA A 295 -5.37 18.20 -16.75
CA ALA A 295 -4.57 18.99 -15.83
C ALA A 295 -3.15 18.44 -15.79
N ILE A 296 -2.17 19.35 -15.77
CA ILE A 296 -0.76 19.03 -15.62
C ILE A 296 -0.19 19.93 -14.54
N SER A 297 0.55 19.35 -13.60
CA SER A 297 1.35 20.13 -12.66
C SER A 297 2.75 19.55 -12.49
N VAL A 298 3.69 20.46 -12.30
CA VAL A 298 5.09 20.16 -12.02
C VAL A 298 5.49 20.97 -10.79
N LYS A 299 5.94 20.29 -9.74
CA LYS A 299 6.45 20.92 -8.51
C LYS A 299 7.94 20.61 -8.37
N ALA A 300 8.73 21.65 -8.08
CA ALA A 300 10.13 21.54 -7.75
C ALA A 300 10.37 22.12 -6.35
N ASP A 301 11.07 21.37 -5.50
CA ASP A 301 11.41 21.77 -4.13
C ASP A 301 12.94 21.86 -3.98
N VAL A 302 13.43 22.82 -3.20
CA VAL A 302 14.81 22.90 -2.69
C VAL A 302 14.78 23.28 -1.21
N GLY A 303 15.73 22.80 -0.41
CA GLY A 303 15.74 23.10 1.02
C GLY A 303 17.04 22.81 1.75
N SER A 304 17.02 23.03 3.06
CA SER A 304 18.14 22.74 3.95
C SER A 304 18.61 21.29 3.84
N TYR A 305 19.88 21.06 4.19
CA TYR A 305 20.51 19.73 4.20
C TYR A 305 20.53 19.05 2.81
N GLY A 306 20.66 19.84 1.74
CA GLY A 306 20.75 19.32 0.37
C GLY A 306 19.45 18.69 -0.14
N ARG A 307 18.30 19.10 0.43
CA ARG A 307 16.98 18.64 0.02
C ARG A 307 16.61 19.16 -1.37
N TYR A 308 16.13 18.28 -2.24
CA TYR A 308 15.47 18.65 -3.47
C TYR A 308 14.45 17.60 -3.91
N ALA A 309 13.39 18.03 -4.60
CA ALA A 309 12.38 17.15 -5.14
C ALA A 309 11.83 17.65 -6.47
N LEU A 310 11.37 16.71 -7.30
CA LEU A 310 10.62 16.96 -8.52
C LEU A 310 9.40 16.05 -8.54
N VAL A 311 8.22 16.63 -8.71
CA VAL A 311 6.92 15.93 -8.77
C VAL A 311 6.22 16.32 -10.06
N GLY A 312 5.80 15.35 -10.85
CA GLY A 312 4.90 15.53 -11.99
C GLY A 312 3.57 14.82 -11.73
N ASP A 313 2.47 15.53 -11.94
CA ASP A 313 1.10 15.01 -11.84
C ASP A 313 0.38 15.34 -13.16
N PHE A 314 -0.05 14.30 -13.87
CA PHE A 314 -0.76 14.40 -15.14
C PHE A 314 -2.10 13.72 -15.01
N SER A 315 -3.17 14.43 -15.35
CA SER A 315 -4.53 13.92 -15.36
C SER A 315 -5.18 14.24 -16.70
N THR A 316 -5.88 13.28 -17.28
CA THR A 316 -6.70 13.47 -18.46
C THR A 316 -8.05 12.76 -18.31
N PRO A 317 -9.18 13.41 -18.67
CA PRO A 317 -10.50 12.79 -18.65
C PRO A 317 -10.72 11.83 -19.83
N SER A 318 -9.81 11.85 -20.81
CA SER A 318 -9.90 11.06 -22.03
C SER A 318 -8.51 10.71 -22.57
N ILE A 319 -8.30 9.44 -22.89
CA ILE A 319 -7.14 8.99 -23.67
C ILE A 319 -7.59 8.81 -25.12
N LEU A 320 -6.94 9.51 -26.06
CA LEU A 320 -7.15 9.35 -27.50
C LEU A 320 -8.64 9.47 -27.94
N GLY A 321 -9.42 10.32 -27.26
CA GLY A 321 -10.86 10.51 -27.55
C GLY A 321 -11.79 9.47 -26.92
N SER A 322 -11.25 8.50 -26.16
CA SER A 322 -12.04 7.53 -25.42
C SER A 322 -12.62 8.09 -24.12
N PRO A 323 -13.65 7.45 -23.51
CA PRO A 323 -14.15 7.83 -22.20
C PRO A 323 -13.26 7.31 -21.05
N ILE A 324 -12.15 6.62 -21.38
CA ILE A 324 -11.18 6.16 -20.40
C ILE A 324 -10.36 7.35 -19.94
N ALA A 325 -10.45 7.63 -18.65
CA ALA A 325 -9.68 8.66 -17.99
C ALA A 325 -8.40 8.05 -17.40
N PHE A 326 -7.36 8.87 -17.30
CA PHE A 326 -6.08 8.43 -16.73
C PHE A 326 -5.45 9.52 -15.87
N ARG A 327 -4.85 9.11 -14.77
CA ARG A 327 -4.00 9.96 -13.94
C ARG A 327 -2.72 9.23 -13.64
N GLY A 328 -1.60 9.92 -13.84
CA GLY A 328 -0.27 9.43 -13.54
C GLY A 328 0.49 10.43 -12.67
N VAL A 329 1.17 9.93 -11.65
CA VAL A 329 2.05 10.73 -10.79
C VAL A 329 3.43 10.08 -10.78
N ALA A 330 4.46 10.90 -11.00
CA ALA A 330 5.85 10.50 -10.83
C ALA A 330 6.57 11.49 -9.93
N SER A 331 7.31 11.01 -8.94
CA SER A 331 8.14 11.87 -8.11
C SER A 331 9.50 11.28 -7.79
N PHE A 332 10.45 12.19 -7.63
CA PHE A 332 11.79 11.91 -7.16
C PHE A 332 12.16 12.93 -6.10
N ARG A 333 12.69 12.47 -4.98
CA ARG A 333 13.00 13.29 -3.82
C ARG A 333 14.27 12.79 -3.17
N LYS A 334 15.19 13.71 -2.87
CA LYS A 334 16.38 13.48 -2.06
C LYS A 334 16.34 14.40 -0.85
N GLU A 335 16.53 13.84 0.33
CA GLU A 335 16.48 14.56 1.59
C GLU A 335 17.67 14.16 2.46
N GLY A 336 18.48 15.13 2.84
CA GLY A 336 19.44 14.95 3.92
C GLY A 336 18.83 15.29 5.27
N ASN A 337 19.63 15.11 6.31
CA ASN A 337 19.32 15.53 7.67
C ASN A 337 20.49 16.37 8.21
N ILE A 338 20.37 16.92 9.41
CA ILE A 338 21.50 17.53 10.12
C ILE A 338 22.60 16.52 10.43
N LEU A 339 22.21 15.23 10.54
CA LEU A 339 23.12 14.11 10.72
C LEU A 339 24.04 13.95 9.51
N GLU A 340 25.34 13.88 9.78
CA GLU A 340 26.36 13.60 8.79
C GLU A 340 26.11 12.23 8.11
N ASP A 341 26.42 12.16 6.82
CA ASP A 341 26.24 10.99 5.93
C ASP A 341 24.80 10.45 5.78
N PHE A 342 23.81 10.99 6.52
CA PHE A 342 22.41 10.62 6.36
C PHE A 342 21.86 11.15 5.04
N ASN A 343 21.32 10.25 4.22
CA ASN A 343 20.70 10.62 2.96
C ASN A 343 19.54 9.67 2.65
N GLN A 344 18.37 10.23 2.39
CA GLN A 344 17.18 9.49 1.99
C GLN A 344 16.79 9.84 0.56
N ARG A 345 16.47 8.81 -0.24
CA ARG A 345 16.05 8.93 -1.63
C ARG A 345 14.72 8.20 -1.81
N ASN A 346 13.71 8.94 -2.23
CA ASN A 346 12.37 8.43 -2.47
C ASN A 346 12.02 8.55 -3.96
N TYR A 347 11.46 7.49 -4.53
CA TYR A 347 10.99 7.42 -5.91
C TYR A 347 9.56 6.89 -5.93
N LEU A 348 8.66 7.57 -6.63
CA LEU A 348 7.30 7.12 -6.86
C LEU A 348 6.99 7.15 -8.36
N ILE A 349 6.34 6.11 -8.84
CA ILE A 349 5.57 6.14 -10.08
C ILE A 349 4.25 5.43 -9.86
N THR A 350 3.14 6.09 -10.14
CA THR A 350 1.80 5.50 -10.05
C THR A 350 0.92 5.95 -11.20
N GLY A 351 -0.01 5.09 -11.60
CA GLY A 351 -0.99 5.37 -12.63
C GLY A 351 -2.31 4.66 -12.34
N LEU A 352 -3.41 5.33 -12.67
CA LEU A 352 -4.77 4.82 -12.55
C LEU A 352 -5.54 5.12 -13.83
N PHE A 353 -6.14 4.08 -14.40
CA PHE A 353 -7.13 4.16 -15.46
C PHE A 353 -8.52 4.00 -14.85
N ASP A 354 -9.44 4.90 -15.20
CA ASP A 354 -10.87 4.79 -14.90
C ASP A 354 -11.63 4.61 -16.22
N ALA A 355 -12.24 3.43 -16.39
CA ALA A 355 -12.95 3.03 -17.59
C ALA A 355 -14.44 2.80 -17.26
N PRO A 356 -15.36 3.67 -17.71
CA PRO A 356 -16.79 3.41 -17.55
C PRO A 356 -17.22 2.31 -18.51
N LEU A 357 -17.74 1.17 -18.05
CA LEU A 357 -18.15 0.04 -18.89
C LEU A 357 -19.58 0.15 -19.42
N GLY A 358 -20.34 1.12 -18.92
CA GLY A 358 -21.70 1.50 -19.30
C GLY A 358 -22.18 2.66 -18.43
N ASP A 359 -23.48 2.92 -18.40
CA ASP A 359 -24.05 3.95 -17.54
C ASP A 359 -24.00 3.55 -16.05
N ASP A 360 -24.12 2.24 -15.78
CA ASP A 360 -24.27 1.67 -14.43
C ASP A 360 -23.01 0.96 -13.92
N ALA A 361 -21.94 0.82 -14.73
CA ALA A 361 -20.78 0.00 -14.39
C ALA A 361 -19.45 0.67 -14.72
N ARG A 362 -18.42 0.45 -13.89
CA ARG A 362 -17.07 1.03 -14.04
C ARG A 362 -15.97 0.06 -13.63
N LEU A 363 -14.81 0.21 -14.23
CA LEU A 363 -13.60 -0.53 -13.91
C LEU A 363 -12.42 0.43 -13.72
N GLU A 364 -11.82 0.39 -12.54
CA GLU A 364 -10.53 1.02 -12.26
C GLU A 364 -9.41 -0.02 -12.33
N LEU A 365 -8.32 0.33 -13.00
CA LEU A 365 -7.09 -0.47 -13.05
C LEU A 365 -5.91 0.44 -12.74
N GLY A 366 -5.02 0.01 -11.86
CA GLY A 366 -3.88 0.83 -11.52
C GLY A 366 -2.65 0.09 -11.05
N PHE A 367 -1.57 0.85 -11.00
CA PHE A 367 -0.24 0.42 -10.63
C PHE A 367 0.43 1.47 -9.75
N SER A 368 1.23 1.04 -8.79
CA SER A 368 2.08 1.91 -7.98
C SER A 368 3.41 1.23 -7.71
N HIS A 369 4.50 1.97 -7.87
CA HIS A 369 5.84 1.55 -7.46
C HIS A 369 6.48 2.66 -6.66
N ASN A 370 6.85 2.34 -5.43
CA ASN A 370 7.51 3.22 -4.49
C ASN A 370 8.82 2.58 -4.02
N ARG A 371 9.89 3.38 -3.94
CA ARG A 371 11.18 2.96 -3.39
C ARG A 371 11.71 4.02 -2.44
N SER A 372 12.02 3.62 -1.22
CA SER A 372 12.69 4.44 -0.21
C SER A 372 14.05 3.84 0.09
N LYS A 373 15.12 4.61 -0.13
CA LYS A 373 16.49 4.21 0.19
C LYS A 373 17.12 5.20 1.18
N ILE A 374 17.53 4.70 2.34
CA ILE A 374 18.24 5.43 3.38
C ILE A 374 19.68 4.93 3.41
N ASP A 375 20.64 5.84 3.32
CA ASP A 375 22.06 5.60 3.60
C ASP A 375 22.45 6.39 4.86
N GLY A 376 23.38 5.87 5.67
CA GLY A 376 23.84 6.55 6.90
C GLY A 376 22.75 6.62 7.95
N ALA A 377 22.08 5.49 8.21
CA ALA A 377 20.90 5.38 9.06
C ALA A 377 21.00 6.11 10.42
N ASN A 378 19.91 6.71 10.88
CA ASN A 378 19.85 7.33 12.21
C ASN A 378 19.61 6.25 13.29
N ILE A 379 20.54 6.09 14.23
CA ILE A 379 20.42 5.15 15.37
C ILE A 379 20.07 5.84 16.70
N GLY A 380 19.85 7.15 16.66
CA GLY A 380 19.44 7.96 17.80
C GLY A 380 20.61 8.52 18.61
N VAL A 381 20.28 9.12 19.75
CA VAL A 381 21.21 9.76 20.68
C VAL A 381 21.64 8.78 21.76
N LEU A 382 22.86 8.96 22.25
CA LEU A 382 23.40 8.20 23.38
C LEU A 382 23.10 8.89 24.70
N ARG A 383 23.05 8.09 25.77
CA ARG A 383 22.85 8.57 27.13
C ARG A 383 23.79 7.88 28.11
N TYR A 384 24.09 8.57 29.21
CA TYR A 384 24.75 8.01 30.37
C TYR A 384 23.85 6.96 31.04
N PHE A 385 24.49 6.06 31.79
CA PHE A 385 23.79 4.96 32.46
C PHE A 385 22.81 5.48 33.53
N ASP A 386 23.19 6.56 34.21
CA ASP A 386 22.40 7.27 35.22
C ASP A 386 21.28 8.15 34.64
N GLY A 387 21.15 8.25 33.30
CA GLY A 387 19.97 8.79 32.64
C GLY A 387 20.19 9.90 31.61
N PRO A 388 21.01 10.94 31.87
CA PRO A 388 21.14 12.09 30.98
C PRO A 388 21.67 11.75 29.58
N VAL A 389 21.20 12.45 28.55
CA VAL A 389 21.73 12.36 27.18
C VAL A 389 23.17 12.87 27.14
N ILE A 390 24.04 12.21 26.38
CA ILE A 390 25.40 12.71 26.13
C ILE A 390 25.29 13.94 25.23
N GLU A 391 25.81 15.07 25.68
CA GLU A 391 25.76 16.32 24.93
C GLU A 391 26.69 16.29 23.72
N LEU A 392 26.19 15.77 22.61
CA LEU A 392 26.83 15.82 21.30
C LEU A 392 26.17 16.89 20.41
N PRO A 393 26.91 17.49 19.46
CA PRO A 393 26.30 18.26 18.38
C PRO A 393 25.25 17.41 17.65
N ARG A 394 24.11 18.01 17.30
CA ARG A 394 22.99 17.31 16.60
C ARG A 394 23.39 16.70 15.25
N SER A 395 24.51 17.15 14.66
CA SER A 395 25.01 16.66 13.39
C SER A 395 25.81 15.36 13.48
N VAL A 396 26.27 15.00 14.68
CA VAL A 396 27.04 13.76 14.86
C VAL A 396 26.14 12.57 14.59
N ASN A 397 26.51 11.77 13.59
CA ASN A 397 25.91 10.48 13.34
C ASN A 397 26.85 9.38 13.83
N ILE A 398 26.45 8.70 14.89
CA ILE A 398 27.22 7.59 15.48
C ILE A 398 27.01 6.26 14.74
N ALA A 399 26.12 6.24 13.73
CA ALA A 399 25.95 5.07 12.88
C ALA A 399 27.12 4.91 11.92
N ASP A 400 27.49 3.66 11.65
CA ASP A 400 28.43 3.34 10.58
C ASP A 400 27.82 3.75 9.22
N LYS A 401 28.65 4.35 8.34
CA LYS A 401 28.20 4.83 7.02
C LYS A 401 27.65 3.72 6.11
N SER A 402 28.05 2.47 6.37
CA SER A 402 27.55 1.29 5.65
C SER A 402 26.13 0.88 6.05
N VAL A 403 25.56 1.47 7.10
CA VAL A 403 24.21 1.15 7.59
C VAL A 403 23.17 1.86 6.76
N GLY A 404 22.21 1.09 6.27
CA GLY A 404 21.18 1.60 5.37
C GLY A 404 19.98 0.68 5.26
N ARG A 405 18.98 1.18 4.55
CA ARG A 405 17.71 0.49 4.33
C ARG A 405 17.21 0.80 2.94
N ASN A 406 16.67 -0.21 2.24
CA ASN A 406 16.18 -0.08 0.88
C ASN A 406 14.84 -0.80 0.74
N ASP A 407 13.76 -0.10 1.07
CA ASP A 407 12.40 -0.59 0.91
C ASP A 407 11.92 -0.40 -0.54
N LYS A 408 11.37 -1.46 -1.13
CA LYS A 408 10.70 -1.45 -2.43
C LYS A 408 9.28 -1.97 -2.25
N TYR A 409 8.30 -1.18 -2.66
CA TYR A 409 6.89 -1.55 -2.62
C TYR A 409 6.28 -1.39 -4.01
N THR A 410 5.75 -2.48 -4.57
CA THR A 410 5.08 -2.48 -5.87
C THR A 410 3.68 -3.05 -5.72
N GLU A 411 2.72 -2.43 -6.37
CA GLU A 411 1.32 -2.80 -6.28
C GLU A 411 0.64 -2.75 -7.66
N ILE A 412 -0.20 -3.74 -7.92
CA ILE A 412 -1.22 -3.71 -8.96
C ILE A 412 -2.58 -3.87 -8.29
N PHE A 413 -3.56 -3.09 -8.71
CA PHE A 413 -4.90 -3.13 -8.16
C PHE A 413 -5.97 -2.97 -9.23
N SER A 414 -7.15 -3.52 -8.95
CA SER A 414 -8.35 -3.37 -9.75
C SER A 414 -9.56 -3.15 -8.86
N LYS A 415 -10.53 -2.41 -9.38
CA LYS A 415 -11.80 -2.16 -8.70
C LYS A 415 -12.92 -2.13 -9.73
N PHE A 416 -13.92 -2.98 -9.55
CA PHE A 416 -15.12 -3.00 -10.37
C PHE A 416 -16.30 -2.53 -9.54
N TYR A 417 -17.08 -1.63 -10.12
CA TYR A 417 -18.28 -1.06 -9.53
C TYR A 417 -19.46 -1.30 -10.47
N VAL A 418 -20.63 -1.63 -9.91
CA VAL A 418 -21.88 -1.69 -10.66
C VAL A 418 -23.09 -1.33 -9.81
N ASP A 419 -24.00 -0.53 -10.37
CA ASP A 419 -25.35 -0.36 -9.85
C ASP A 419 -26.19 -1.58 -10.23
N VAL A 420 -26.53 -2.40 -9.24
CA VAL A 420 -27.30 -3.63 -9.46
C VAL A 420 -28.80 -3.37 -9.49
N ALA A 421 -29.24 -2.29 -8.83
CA ALA A 421 -30.61 -1.78 -8.87
C ALA A 421 -30.62 -0.33 -8.38
N LYS A 422 -31.77 0.34 -8.52
CA LYS A 422 -31.97 1.66 -7.92
C LYS A 422 -31.67 1.61 -6.41
N ASP A 423 -30.80 2.49 -5.94
CA ASP A 423 -30.35 2.59 -4.54
C ASP A 423 -29.58 1.36 -4.01
N TRP A 424 -29.06 0.51 -4.91
CA TRP A 424 -28.24 -0.65 -4.58
C TRP A 424 -26.99 -0.73 -5.47
N ASP A 425 -25.84 -0.79 -4.82
CA ASP A 425 -24.54 -0.81 -5.48
C ASP A 425 -23.69 -1.98 -5.02
N PHE A 426 -22.95 -2.56 -5.95
CA PHE A 426 -22.01 -3.63 -5.73
C PHE A 426 -20.61 -3.21 -6.16
N GLU A 427 -19.63 -3.48 -5.31
CA GLU A 427 -18.24 -3.19 -5.53
C GLU A 427 -17.41 -4.45 -5.28
N ILE A 428 -16.46 -4.75 -6.17
CA ILE A 428 -15.43 -5.76 -5.92
C ILE A 428 -14.05 -5.17 -6.19
N GLY A 429 -13.17 -5.22 -5.20
CA GLY A 429 -11.80 -4.77 -5.25
C GLY A 429 -10.83 -5.93 -5.13
N ALA A 430 -9.71 -5.84 -5.83
CA ALA A 430 -8.58 -6.74 -5.65
C ALA A 430 -7.26 -5.97 -5.74
N PHE A 431 -6.28 -6.36 -4.94
CA PHE A 431 -4.91 -5.88 -5.09
C PHE A 431 -3.91 -7.00 -4.84
N TYR A 432 -2.78 -6.90 -5.52
CA TYR A 432 -1.60 -7.70 -5.25
C TYR A 432 -0.41 -6.76 -5.09
N SER A 433 0.23 -6.83 -3.92
CA SER A 433 1.43 -6.05 -3.62
C SER A 433 2.61 -6.95 -3.32
N MET A 434 3.77 -6.56 -3.83
CA MET A 434 5.07 -7.16 -3.58
C MET A 434 5.91 -6.14 -2.81
N SER A 435 6.41 -6.56 -1.66
CA SER A 435 7.29 -5.78 -0.81
C SER A 435 8.60 -6.55 -0.63
N ASN A 436 9.71 -5.89 -0.94
CA ASN A 436 11.05 -6.40 -0.64
C ASN A 436 11.80 -5.31 0.14
N ASN A 437 12.54 -5.73 1.14
CA ASN A 437 13.42 -4.85 1.89
C ASN A 437 14.78 -5.51 2.08
N ASP A 438 15.79 -4.84 1.51
CA ASP A 438 17.19 -5.09 1.80
C ASP A 438 17.60 -4.12 2.93
N THR A 439 17.79 -4.62 4.15
CA THR A 439 18.24 -3.82 5.30
C THR A 439 19.61 -4.27 5.80
N ASP A 440 20.57 -3.36 5.70
CA ASP A 440 21.86 -3.47 6.36
C ASP A 440 21.78 -2.70 7.69
N SER A 441 21.37 -3.36 8.77
CA SER A 441 21.29 -2.70 10.08
C SER A 441 22.52 -2.98 10.94
N PHE A 442 22.94 -1.98 11.69
CA PHE A 442 23.96 -2.13 12.73
C PHE A 442 23.35 -1.70 14.04
N ASN A 443 23.08 -2.67 14.90
CA ASN A 443 22.59 -2.43 16.23
C ASN A 443 23.79 -2.24 17.14
N ILE A 444 23.94 -1.03 17.68
CA ILE A 444 24.84 -0.80 18.82
C ILE A 444 24.15 -1.41 20.06
N GLU A 445 24.21 -2.74 20.20
CA GLU A 445 23.96 -3.41 21.48
C GLU A 445 25.22 -3.23 22.33
N ALA A 446 25.27 -2.16 23.09
CA ALA A 446 26.33 -1.94 24.07
C ALA A 446 26.16 -2.90 25.25
N TYR A 447 26.72 -4.11 25.14
CA TYR A 447 26.78 -5.05 26.27
C TYR A 447 27.78 -4.62 27.36
N LEU A 448 28.59 -3.58 27.12
CA LEU A 448 29.69 -3.18 28.00
C LEU A 448 29.86 -1.65 28.14
N LEU A 449 28.80 -0.84 27.98
CA LEU A 449 28.81 0.53 28.52
C LEU A 449 28.43 0.49 30.02
N SER A 450 29.19 -0.29 30.79
CA SER A 450 28.98 -0.47 32.22
C SER A 450 29.41 0.75 33.05
N VAL A 451 30.11 1.72 32.45
CA VAL A 451 30.59 2.89 33.18
C VAL A 451 30.56 4.14 32.29
N LEU A 452 29.37 4.71 32.14
CA LEU A 452 29.23 6.10 31.72
C LEU A 452 28.69 6.87 32.93
N ARG A 453 29.60 7.24 33.83
CA ARG A 453 29.41 8.37 34.74
C ARG A 453 30.29 9.53 34.23
N PRO A 454 29.93 10.79 34.47
CA PRO A 454 30.73 11.94 34.03
C PRO A 454 32.20 11.94 34.54
N ASP A 455 32.51 11.15 35.58
CA ASP A 455 33.74 11.21 36.38
C ASP A 455 34.61 9.94 36.38
N GLN A 456 34.25 8.86 35.68
CA GLN A 456 34.99 7.58 35.71
C GLN A 456 35.47 7.08 34.34
N VAL A 457 36.64 6.42 34.37
CA VAL A 457 37.37 5.87 33.22
C VAL A 457 36.55 4.79 32.50
N PHE A 458 36.47 4.95 31.18
CA PHE A 458 35.83 4.03 30.23
C PHE A 458 36.40 2.61 30.37
N TYR A 459 35.55 1.61 30.55
CA TYR A 459 35.89 0.25 30.14
C TYR A 459 35.81 0.17 28.61
N PRO A 460 36.75 -0.53 27.93
CA PRO A 460 36.62 -0.81 26.51
C PRO A 460 35.33 -1.61 26.28
N GLY A 461 34.31 -0.91 25.75
CA GLY A 461 33.06 -1.51 25.37
C GLY A 461 33.16 -2.04 23.94
N SER A 462 32.81 -3.30 23.73
CA SER A 462 32.71 -3.87 22.39
C SER A 462 31.34 -3.53 21.78
N ILE A 463 31.33 -3.02 20.54
CA ILE A 463 30.11 -2.79 19.76
C ILE A 463 29.77 -4.08 19.01
N THR A 464 28.83 -4.89 19.49
CA THR A 464 28.83 -6.32 19.13
C THR A 464 27.72 -6.81 18.21
N LYS A 465 26.88 -5.97 17.58
CA LYS A 465 25.78 -6.53 16.77
C LYS A 465 25.45 -5.82 15.45
N ALA A 466 26.14 -6.21 14.38
CA ALA A 466 25.60 -6.05 13.03
C ALA A 466 24.42 -7.02 12.83
N SER A 467 23.32 -6.56 12.23
CA SER A 467 22.17 -7.41 11.88
C SER A 467 21.77 -7.12 10.44
N LEU A 468 21.95 -8.10 9.57
CA LEU A 468 21.50 -8.02 8.18
C LEU A 468 20.12 -8.66 8.11
N TYR A 469 19.15 -7.95 7.55
CA TYR A 469 17.79 -8.45 7.33
C TYR A 469 17.47 -8.38 5.85
N ASP A 470 17.05 -9.51 5.30
CA ASP A 470 16.40 -9.56 3.99
C ASP A 470 14.98 -10.09 4.19
N VAL A 471 14.02 -9.22 3.92
CA VAL A 471 12.59 -9.50 4.13
C VAL A 471 11.85 -9.36 2.82
N GLU A 472 11.27 -10.46 2.37
CA GLU A 472 10.36 -10.51 1.23
C GLU A 472 8.95 -10.86 1.69
N SER A 473 7.98 -10.04 1.31
CA SER A 473 6.58 -10.30 1.59
C SER A 473 5.70 -9.92 0.41
N ASP A 474 4.77 -10.80 0.10
CA ASP A 474 3.68 -10.49 -0.82
C ASP A 474 2.40 -10.31 -0.01
N GLN A 475 1.42 -9.63 -0.61
CA GLN A 475 0.06 -9.58 -0.07
C GLN A 475 -0.95 -9.60 -1.22
N LEU A 476 -1.94 -10.48 -1.11
CA LEU A 476 -3.15 -10.50 -1.93
C LEU A 476 -4.32 -10.10 -1.05
N GLY A 477 -5.08 -9.08 -1.47
CA GLY A 477 -6.33 -8.69 -0.84
C GLY A 477 -7.46 -8.66 -1.85
N ILE A 478 -8.63 -9.18 -1.46
CA ILE A 478 -9.85 -9.15 -2.25
C ILE A 478 -10.99 -8.75 -1.32
N ASP A 479 -11.87 -7.85 -1.76
CA ASP A 479 -13.10 -7.54 -1.06
C ASP A 479 -14.28 -7.37 -2.01
N ALA A 480 -15.45 -7.80 -1.56
CA ALA A 480 -16.72 -7.56 -2.21
C ALA A 480 -17.63 -6.83 -1.23
N LYS A 481 -18.25 -5.73 -1.67
CA LYS A 481 -19.16 -4.90 -0.89
C LYS A 481 -20.50 -4.79 -1.61
N LEU A 482 -21.57 -4.81 -0.83
CA LEU A 482 -22.92 -4.53 -1.27
C LEU A 482 -23.50 -3.48 -0.33
N THR A 483 -23.92 -2.35 -0.89
CA THR A 483 -24.66 -1.32 -0.17
C THR A 483 -26.03 -1.14 -0.79
N GLY A 484 -27.01 -0.88 0.08
CA GLY A 484 -28.41 -0.79 -0.34
C GLY A 484 -29.20 0.13 0.57
N ARG A 485 -30.19 0.80 0.00
CA ARG A 485 -31.13 1.64 0.76
C ARG A 485 -32.57 1.24 0.51
N PHE A 486 -33.38 1.29 1.55
CA PHE A 486 -34.83 1.10 1.45
C PHE A 486 -35.54 1.72 2.66
N ASN A 487 -36.87 1.81 2.60
CA ASN A 487 -37.69 2.33 3.70
C ASN A 487 -38.65 1.25 4.22
N THR A 488 -38.81 1.13 5.54
CA THR A 488 -39.88 0.34 6.17
C THR A 488 -40.52 1.11 7.31
N PHE A 489 -41.86 1.13 7.39
CA PHE A 489 -42.61 1.80 8.47
C PHE A 489 -42.23 3.28 8.70
N GLY A 490 -41.79 3.99 7.65
CA GLY A 490 -41.30 5.38 7.76
C GLY A 490 -39.89 5.53 8.34
N LEU A 491 -39.18 4.42 8.52
CA LEU A 491 -37.76 4.36 8.85
C LEU A 491 -36.95 4.12 7.58
N ARG A 492 -35.81 4.80 7.47
CA ARG A 492 -34.83 4.60 6.41
C ARG A 492 -33.82 3.55 6.84
N HIS A 493 -33.46 2.65 5.95
CA HIS A 493 -32.40 1.67 6.13
C HIS A 493 -31.26 1.97 5.16
N ASP A 494 -30.03 1.89 5.65
CA ASP A 494 -28.81 1.88 4.84
C ASP A 494 -28.02 0.61 5.23
N VAL A 495 -28.18 -0.43 4.41
CA VAL A 495 -27.60 -1.75 4.63
C VAL A 495 -26.19 -1.80 4.03
N PHE A 496 -25.30 -2.47 4.74
CA PHE A 496 -23.93 -2.73 4.33
C PHE A 496 -23.60 -4.21 4.55
N ALA A 497 -23.10 -4.86 3.50
CA ALA A 497 -22.51 -6.19 3.57
C ALA A 497 -21.13 -6.17 2.92
N ASN A 498 -20.15 -6.82 3.56
CA ASN A 498 -18.80 -6.96 3.01
C ASN A 498 -18.23 -8.35 3.29
N VAL A 499 -17.52 -8.89 2.29
CA VAL A 499 -16.67 -10.06 2.45
C VAL A 499 -15.26 -9.67 2.03
N SER A 500 -14.28 -9.87 2.91
CA SER A 500 -12.89 -9.52 2.67
C SER A 500 -11.98 -10.72 2.88
N TYR A 501 -11.06 -10.98 1.96
CA TYR A 501 -10.03 -11.99 2.06
C TYR A 501 -8.65 -11.34 1.96
N ASN A 502 -7.74 -11.70 2.85
CA ASN A 502 -6.32 -11.37 2.73
C ASN A 502 -5.46 -12.60 2.90
N GLU A 503 -4.39 -12.67 2.11
CA GLU A 503 -3.28 -13.60 2.31
C GLU A 503 -1.94 -12.86 2.26
N ILE A 504 -1.10 -13.09 3.26
CA ILE A 504 0.23 -12.48 3.41
C ILE A 504 1.24 -13.61 3.65
N PRO A 505 1.88 -14.16 2.60
CA PRO A 505 3.08 -14.94 2.75
C PRO A 505 4.29 -14.02 2.98
N SER A 506 5.05 -14.26 4.03
CA SER A 506 6.29 -13.56 4.34
C SER A 506 7.45 -14.54 4.54
N GLN A 507 8.63 -14.14 4.11
CA GLN A 507 9.89 -14.82 4.38
C GLN A 507 10.87 -13.80 4.95
N ASP A 508 11.51 -14.14 6.05
CA ASP A 508 12.52 -13.35 6.73
C ASP A 508 13.75 -14.23 6.90
N ILE A 509 14.87 -13.76 6.36
CA ILE A 509 16.18 -14.36 6.54
C ILE A 509 16.97 -13.42 7.45
N SER A 510 17.30 -13.90 8.63
CA SER A 510 18.11 -13.16 9.61
C SER A 510 19.21 -14.05 10.20
N PRO A 511 20.36 -13.50 10.61
CA PRO A 511 21.38 -14.29 11.29
C PRO A 511 20.89 -14.80 12.66
N SER A 512 21.00 -16.12 12.92
CA SER A 512 20.77 -16.75 14.22
C SER A 512 22.03 -16.72 15.08
N GLY A 513 22.25 -15.62 15.78
CA GLY A 513 23.31 -15.52 16.76
C GLY A 513 23.91 -14.13 16.79
N SER A 514 24.00 -13.57 18.00
CA SER A 514 24.85 -12.43 18.31
C SER A 514 26.31 -12.89 18.29
N GLY A 515 26.93 -12.88 17.12
CA GLY A 515 28.37 -12.88 17.03
C GLY A 515 28.85 -11.50 17.49
N SER A 516 29.62 -11.44 18.58
CA SER A 516 30.31 -10.23 18.99
C SER A 516 31.34 -9.85 17.94
N TYR A 517 30.92 -9.10 16.93
CA TYR A 517 31.84 -8.52 15.96
C TYR A 517 32.52 -7.35 16.65
N GLU A 518 33.74 -7.54 17.15
CA GLU A 518 34.54 -6.42 17.65
C GLU A 518 34.95 -5.53 16.47
N ARG A 519 34.02 -4.74 15.95
CA ARG A 519 34.26 -3.85 14.82
C ARG A 519 35.10 -2.65 15.27
N ALA A 520 34.87 -2.15 16.49
CA ALA A 520 35.68 -1.09 17.09
C ALA A 520 35.74 -1.27 18.61
N ILE A 521 36.93 -1.17 19.18
CA ILE A 521 37.10 -1.00 20.64
C ILE A 521 36.95 0.49 20.91
N ILE A 522 35.89 0.87 21.62
CA ILE A 522 35.72 2.25 22.06
C ILE A 522 36.40 2.40 23.42
N THR A 523 37.55 3.05 23.45
CA THR A 523 38.29 3.33 24.70
C THR A 523 38.05 4.74 25.22
N ASN A 524 37.56 5.65 24.37
CA ASN A 524 37.33 7.05 24.71
C ASN A 524 36.24 7.68 23.81
N LEU A 525 35.84 8.91 24.12
CA LEU A 525 34.82 9.66 23.37
C LEU A 525 35.24 9.94 21.91
N ASN A 526 36.53 10.13 21.62
CA ASN A 526 37.00 10.33 20.25
C ASN A 526 36.90 9.03 19.43
N ASP A 527 37.12 7.86 20.03
CA ASP A 527 36.90 6.56 19.37
C ASP A 527 35.40 6.34 19.06
N LEU A 528 34.50 6.87 19.89
CA LEU A 528 33.05 6.81 19.65
C LEU A 528 32.60 7.75 18.54
N LEU A 529 33.22 8.92 18.43
CA LEU A 529 32.93 9.93 17.40
C LEU A 529 33.60 9.62 16.06
N ASN A 530 34.73 8.91 16.09
CA ASN A 530 35.49 8.47 14.92
C ASN A 530 35.87 6.99 15.05
N PRO A 531 34.89 6.07 15.03
CA PRO A 531 35.16 4.65 15.19
C PRO A 531 36.06 4.14 14.06
N SER A 532 37.27 3.74 14.41
CA SER A 532 38.17 3.02 13.49
C SER A 532 37.70 1.58 13.41
N TYR A 533 36.83 1.28 12.44
CA TYR A 533 36.36 -0.08 12.24
C TYR A 533 37.50 -0.98 11.74
N SER A 534 37.93 -1.95 12.55
CA SER A 534 38.94 -2.94 12.16
C SER A 534 38.38 -3.91 11.10
N SER A 535 39.25 -4.43 10.24
CA SER A 535 38.89 -5.53 9.34
C SER A 535 38.61 -6.79 10.16
N PHE A 536 37.35 -7.20 10.16
CA PHE A 536 36.79 -8.48 10.64
C PHE A 536 37.82 -9.54 11.12
N THR A 537 38.04 -9.66 12.43
CA THR A 537 38.64 -10.88 13.02
C THR A 537 37.50 -11.84 13.39
N SER A 538 37.35 -12.92 12.62
CA SER A 538 36.26 -13.88 12.76
C SER A 538 36.35 -14.70 14.06
N GLN A 539 35.56 -14.35 15.07
CA GLN A 539 34.98 -15.34 15.97
C GLN A 539 33.49 -15.44 15.65
N VAL A 540 33.15 -16.38 14.76
CA VAL A 540 31.79 -16.54 14.25
C VAL A 540 31.21 -17.82 14.80
N SER A 541 30.36 -17.69 15.80
CA SER A 541 29.23 -18.60 16.00
C SER A 541 27.99 -17.97 15.38
N ALA A 542 27.97 -17.72 14.07
CA ALA A 542 26.79 -17.21 13.38
C ALA A 542 26.00 -18.40 12.85
N GLY A 543 24.81 -18.56 13.37
CA GLY A 543 23.80 -19.30 12.66
C GLY A 543 22.95 -18.42 11.76
N THR A 544 21.96 -19.00 11.08
CA THR A 544 20.93 -18.31 10.28
C THR A 544 19.54 -18.78 10.74
N ILE A 545 18.65 -17.83 11.02
CA ILE A 545 17.22 -18.02 11.23
C ILE A 545 16.54 -17.85 9.88
N TYR A 546 15.79 -18.86 9.48
CA TYR A 546 14.83 -18.74 8.40
C TYR A 546 13.43 -18.76 8.99
N ASP A 547 12.72 -17.65 8.85
CA ASP A 547 11.34 -17.49 9.25
C ASP A 547 10.43 -17.43 8.03
N GLY A 548 9.52 -18.39 7.93
CA GLY A 548 8.43 -18.38 6.96
C GLY A 548 7.10 -18.23 7.68
N SER A 549 6.26 -17.29 7.26
CA SER A 549 4.89 -17.18 7.76
C SER A 549 3.89 -17.05 6.61
N ILE A 550 2.72 -17.66 6.76
CA ILE A 550 1.58 -17.43 5.86
C ILE A 550 0.38 -17.09 6.72
N ARG A 551 -0.08 -15.85 6.59
CA ARG A 551 -1.26 -15.34 7.29
C ARG A 551 -2.42 -15.28 6.32
N ARG A 552 -3.56 -15.83 6.72
CA ARG A 552 -4.82 -15.78 5.98
C ARG A 552 -5.91 -15.22 6.88
N SER A 553 -6.71 -14.31 6.34
CA SER A 553 -7.90 -13.80 7.02
C SER A 553 -9.08 -13.77 6.05
N LEU A 554 -10.22 -14.30 6.49
CA LEU A 554 -11.52 -14.09 5.87
C LEU A 554 -12.40 -13.33 6.87
N GLY A 555 -12.91 -12.18 6.45
CA GLY A 555 -13.82 -11.35 7.22
C GLY A 555 -15.16 -11.24 6.52
N ILE A 556 -16.25 -11.37 7.27
CA ILE A 556 -17.62 -11.13 6.79
C ILE A 556 -18.25 -10.08 7.70
N VAL A 557 -18.75 -9.00 7.12
CA VAL A 557 -19.41 -7.90 7.82
C VAL A 557 -20.83 -7.79 7.31
N LEU A 558 -21.77 -7.62 8.24
CA LEU A 558 -23.15 -7.26 7.95
C LEU A 558 -23.55 -6.12 8.87
N GLY A 559 -24.33 -5.17 8.37
CA GLY A 559 -24.94 -4.17 9.22
C GLY A 559 -26.02 -3.36 8.53
N ASP A 560 -26.72 -2.61 9.36
CA ASP A 560 -27.81 -1.74 8.97
C ASP A 560 -27.72 -0.45 9.78
N THR A 561 -27.96 0.68 9.12
CA THR A 561 -28.20 1.96 9.77
C THR A 561 -29.66 2.36 9.58
N ILE A 562 -30.39 2.38 10.69
CA ILE A 562 -31.81 2.70 10.73
C ILE A 562 -31.97 4.18 11.12
N GLY A 563 -32.49 4.98 10.21
CA GLY A 563 -32.72 6.41 10.37
C GLY A 563 -34.20 6.77 10.55
N TRP A 564 -34.47 7.79 11.37
CA TRP A 564 -35.80 8.40 11.52
C TRP A 564 -35.72 9.92 11.39
N ARG A 565 -36.43 10.47 10.38
CA ARG A 565 -36.63 11.91 10.13
C ARG A 565 -35.33 12.74 10.19
N ASP A 566 -34.22 12.19 9.71
CA ASP A 566 -32.85 12.73 9.79
C ASP A 566 -32.38 13.14 11.21
N LEU A 567 -33.18 12.87 12.23
CA LEU A 567 -32.97 13.28 13.61
C LEU A 567 -32.18 12.21 14.37
N VAL A 568 -32.49 10.95 14.13
CA VAL A 568 -31.87 9.80 14.80
C VAL A 568 -31.38 8.82 13.75
N ALA A 569 -30.16 8.31 13.91
CA ALA A 569 -29.70 7.13 13.18
C ALA A 569 -29.05 6.15 14.15
N ILE A 570 -29.46 4.88 14.09
CA ILE A 570 -28.91 3.78 14.88
C ILE A 570 -28.24 2.82 13.93
N THR A 571 -26.97 2.53 14.16
CA THR A 571 -26.21 1.56 13.37
C THR A 571 -25.89 0.34 14.22
N ALA A 572 -26.23 -0.83 13.70
CA ALA A 572 -25.82 -2.11 14.25
C ALA A 572 -25.02 -2.86 13.19
N LEU A 573 -23.80 -3.26 13.54
CA LEU A 573 -22.90 -3.98 12.67
C LEU A 573 -22.35 -5.21 13.41
N VAL A 574 -22.15 -6.30 12.67
CA VAL A 574 -21.52 -7.52 13.16
C VAL A 574 -20.47 -7.98 12.16
N ARG A 575 -19.30 -8.35 12.67
CA ARG A 575 -18.24 -8.97 11.88
C ARG A 575 -17.92 -10.36 12.39
N ARG A 576 -17.70 -11.30 11.47
CA ARG A 576 -17.04 -12.58 11.74
C ARG A 576 -15.68 -12.58 11.06
N ASP A 577 -14.63 -12.77 11.84
CA ASP A 577 -13.30 -13.01 11.30
C ASP A 577 -12.93 -14.49 11.45
N MET A 578 -12.20 -15.00 10.46
CA MET A 578 -11.61 -16.33 10.42
C MET A 578 -10.14 -16.15 10.05
N LEU A 579 -9.25 -16.40 11.00
CA LEU A 579 -7.81 -16.23 10.85
C LEU A 579 -7.13 -17.59 10.86
N LYS A 580 -6.15 -17.74 9.98
CA LYS A 580 -5.19 -18.84 10.01
C LYS A 580 -3.79 -18.28 9.85
N ASN A 581 -2.90 -18.62 10.76
CA ASN A 581 -1.48 -18.29 10.67
C ASN A 581 -0.68 -19.59 10.71
N ASP A 582 0.10 -19.84 9.67
CA ASP A 582 1.04 -20.94 9.59
C ASP A 582 2.45 -20.34 9.67
N PHE A 583 3.20 -20.67 10.72
CA PHE A 583 4.55 -20.16 10.98
C PHE A 583 5.56 -21.31 11.05
N VAL A 584 6.70 -21.12 10.42
CA VAL A 584 7.82 -22.06 10.42
C VAL A 584 9.10 -21.28 10.70
N ARG A 585 9.84 -21.69 11.73
CA ARG A 585 11.19 -21.20 12.02
C ARG A 585 12.20 -22.33 11.93
N VAL A 586 13.30 -22.09 11.23
CA VAL A 586 14.43 -23.02 11.12
C VAL A 586 15.67 -22.33 11.69
N TYR A 587 16.26 -22.90 12.72
CA TYR A 587 17.55 -22.46 13.25
C TYR A 587 18.68 -23.30 12.65
N ARG A 588 19.73 -22.66 12.15
CA ARG A 588 20.97 -23.32 11.74
C ARG A 588 22.12 -22.68 12.48
N THR A 589 22.77 -23.36 13.44
CA THR A 589 23.93 -22.78 14.16
C THR A 589 25.23 -23.36 13.62
N PHE A 590 26.23 -22.50 13.36
CA PHE A 590 27.62 -22.90 13.16
C PHE A 590 28.42 -22.40 14.37
N THR A 591 29.24 -23.23 15.01
CA THR A 591 30.11 -22.81 16.13
C THR A 591 31.52 -23.30 15.88
N GLY A 592 32.48 -22.37 15.77
CA GLY A 592 33.90 -22.70 15.55
C GLY A 592 34.74 -22.52 16.80
N ARG A 593 35.21 -23.63 17.40
CA ARG A 593 36.48 -23.68 18.15
C ARG A 593 37.09 -25.09 18.06
N GLU A 594 38.34 -25.18 17.63
CA GLU A 594 39.08 -26.43 17.32
C GLU A 594 39.45 -27.32 18.53
N THR A 595 38.95 -27.11 19.75
CA THR A 595 39.56 -27.73 20.95
C THR A 595 38.67 -28.73 21.72
N SER A 596 37.53 -29.18 21.20
CA SER A 596 36.75 -30.25 21.87
C SER A 596 36.05 -31.18 20.86
N PRO A 597 36.21 -32.52 20.94
CA PRO A 597 35.70 -33.47 19.93
C PRO A 597 34.18 -33.72 19.95
N ASP A 598 33.47 -33.30 20.99
CA ASP A 598 32.02 -33.52 21.13
C ASP A 598 31.26 -32.21 20.84
N TYR A 599 30.76 -32.02 19.62
CA TYR A 599 29.83 -30.90 19.37
C TYR A 599 28.74 -31.19 18.33
N ASP A 600 27.49 -31.11 18.79
CA ASP A 600 26.26 -31.47 18.08
C ASP A 600 25.74 -30.31 17.21
N ARG A 601 25.60 -30.52 15.90
CA ARG A 601 24.84 -29.62 15.01
C ARG A 601 23.36 -29.74 15.32
N ARG A 602 22.77 -28.75 15.99
CA ARG A 602 21.31 -28.72 16.27
C ARG A 602 20.56 -27.91 15.19
N VAL A 603 19.77 -28.62 14.39
CA VAL A 603 18.70 -28.02 13.59
C VAL A 603 17.40 -28.16 14.37
N SER A 604 16.82 -27.06 14.84
CA SER A 604 15.49 -27.07 15.46
C SER A 604 14.47 -26.42 14.52
N ASN A 605 13.38 -27.15 14.26
CA ASN A 605 12.26 -26.70 13.45
C ASN A 605 11.07 -26.41 14.36
N ILE A 606 10.62 -25.17 14.42
CA ILE A 606 9.39 -24.80 15.13
C ILE A 606 8.30 -24.62 14.07
N LYS A 607 7.20 -25.38 14.19
CA LYS A 607 5.99 -25.18 13.40
C LYS A 607 4.84 -24.79 14.32
N LEU A 608 4.21 -23.66 14.03
CA LEU A 608 3.07 -23.15 14.80
C LEU A 608 1.94 -22.85 13.83
N SER A 609 0.77 -23.41 14.11
CA SER A 609 -0.46 -23.06 13.40
C SER A 609 -1.49 -22.53 14.39
N SER A 610 -1.99 -21.32 14.19
CA SER A 610 -3.10 -20.80 14.97
C SER A 610 -4.31 -20.58 14.08
N ILE A 611 -5.45 -21.13 14.48
CA ILE A 611 -6.75 -20.88 13.84
C ILE A 611 -7.63 -20.18 14.87
N GLY A 612 -8.23 -19.06 14.48
CA GLY A 612 -9.17 -18.32 15.32
C GLY A 612 -10.39 -17.91 14.53
N SER A 613 -11.58 -18.06 15.10
CA SER A 613 -12.78 -17.42 14.56
C SER A 613 -13.54 -16.72 15.69
N THR A 614 -14.00 -15.51 15.42
CA THR A 614 -14.69 -14.70 16.43
C THR A 614 -15.74 -13.80 15.80
N TRP A 615 -16.83 -13.58 16.54
CA TRP A 615 -17.90 -12.65 16.20
C TRP A 615 -17.75 -11.39 17.04
N ARG A 616 -17.84 -10.22 16.39
CA ARG A 616 -17.64 -8.92 17.05
C ARG A 616 -18.77 -7.95 16.69
N PRO A 617 -19.59 -7.53 17.66
CA PRO A 617 -20.62 -6.53 17.44
C PRO A 617 -20.06 -5.11 17.58
N SER A 618 -20.65 -4.17 16.83
CA SER A 618 -20.46 -2.74 16.97
C SER A 618 -21.83 -2.07 16.92
N PHE A 619 -22.07 -1.15 17.85
CA PHE A 619 -23.31 -0.38 17.94
C PHE A 619 -22.98 1.10 18.00
N SER A 620 -23.77 1.91 17.31
CA SER A 620 -23.66 3.35 17.42
C SER A 620 -25.00 4.03 17.22
N ALA A 621 -25.15 5.22 17.79
CA ALA A 621 -26.31 6.06 17.61
C ALA A 621 -25.87 7.51 17.39
N THR A 622 -26.59 8.21 16.52
CA THR A 622 -26.50 9.66 16.34
C THR A 622 -27.84 10.31 16.63
N LEU A 623 -27.80 11.51 17.21
CA LEU A 623 -28.95 12.36 17.47
C LEU A 623 -28.62 13.78 17.00
N LYS A 624 -29.47 14.38 16.17
CA LYS A 624 -29.30 15.74 15.64
C LYS A 624 -30.29 16.73 16.29
N PRO A 625 -30.11 17.14 17.56
CA PRO A 625 -31.07 18.01 18.25
C PRO A 625 -31.23 19.38 17.59
N MET A 626 -30.24 19.81 16.80
CA MET A 626 -30.25 21.02 15.98
C MET A 626 -29.63 20.69 14.62
N LYS A 627 -29.98 21.44 13.56
CA LYS A 627 -29.50 21.18 12.18
C LYS A 627 -27.97 21.10 12.03
N ARG A 628 -27.22 21.72 12.94
CA ARG A 628 -25.75 21.82 12.89
C ARG A 628 -25.05 21.02 13.98
N VAL A 629 -25.78 20.38 14.88
CA VAL A 629 -25.21 19.66 16.03
C VAL A 629 -25.58 18.19 15.91
N THR A 630 -24.58 17.31 15.88
CA THR A 630 -24.74 15.87 15.99
C THR A 630 -24.14 15.40 17.32
N LEU A 631 -24.95 14.79 18.17
CA LEU A 631 -24.49 14.01 19.31
C LEU A 631 -24.33 12.56 18.89
N PHE A 632 -23.30 11.87 19.37
CA PHE A 632 -23.12 10.46 19.07
C PHE A 632 -22.66 9.66 20.29
N ALA A 633 -22.98 8.37 20.27
CA ALA A 633 -22.42 7.36 21.16
C ALA A 633 -22.07 6.12 20.34
N SER A 634 -20.93 5.49 20.64
CA SER A 634 -20.53 4.24 19.99
C SER A 634 -19.87 3.26 20.95
N TYR A 635 -20.10 1.99 20.66
CA TYR A 635 -19.50 0.83 21.31
C TYR A 635 -18.93 -0.07 20.22
N ALA A 636 -17.67 -0.47 20.37
CA ALA A 636 -17.03 -1.39 19.45
C ALA A 636 -16.26 -2.46 20.23
N ASP A 637 -16.50 -3.72 19.87
CA ASP A 637 -15.67 -4.84 20.27
C ASP A 637 -14.71 -5.21 19.14
N GLY A 638 -13.53 -5.71 19.48
CA GLY A 638 -12.59 -6.19 18.49
C GLY A 638 -11.44 -6.96 19.11
N PHE A 639 -10.53 -7.39 18.25
CA PHE A 639 -9.43 -8.21 18.66
C PHE A 639 -8.19 -7.99 17.80
N ASN A 640 -7.05 -8.42 18.32
CA ASN A 640 -5.81 -8.47 17.58
C ASN A 640 -5.14 -9.84 17.75
N ARG A 641 -4.46 -10.29 16.70
CA ARG A 641 -3.55 -11.43 16.76
C ARG A 641 -2.38 -11.06 17.67
N GLN A 642 -1.79 -12.05 18.33
CA GLN A 642 -0.49 -11.90 18.96
C GLN A 642 0.41 -13.08 18.62
N ASP A 643 1.70 -12.79 18.46
CA ASP A 643 2.74 -13.77 18.13
C ASP A 643 3.47 -14.27 19.38
N TYR A 644 2.86 -14.08 20.55
CA TYR A 644 3.39 -14.55 21.82
C TYR A 644 2.89 -15.97 22.12
N TYR A 645 3.82 -16.81 22.57
CA TYR A 645 3.58 -18.20 22.95
C TYR A 645 4.01 -18.40 24.41
N TYR A 646 3.37 -19.35 25.07
CA TYR A 646 3.83 -19.85 26.37
C TYR A 646 4.28 -21.30 26.25
N GLN A 647 5.29 -21.66 27.03
CA GLN A 647 5.82 -23.01 27.09
C GLN A 647 4.92 -23.85 28.00
N ARG A 648 4.41 -24.97 27.49
CA ARG A 648 3.79 -26.02 28.30
C ARG A 648 4.86 -27.06 28.63
N SER A 649 4.93 -27.50 29.88
CA SER A 649 5.91 -28.51 30.33
C SER A 649 5.85 -29.80 29.49
N GLY A 650 7.02 -30.31 29.09
CA GLY A 650 7.21 -31.60 28.41
C GLY A 650 8.68 -32.03 28.49
N GLU A 651 8.94 -33.33 28.41
CA GLU A 651 10.32 -33.87 28.37
C GLU A 651 10.95 -33.61 26.99
N ALA A 652 12.25 -33.32 26.99
CA ALA A 652 13.00 -33.11 25.76
C ALA A 652 12.91 -34.34 24.84
N PRO A 653 12.78 -34.17 23.50
CA PRO A 653 12.87 -32.92 22.73
C PRO A 653 11.50 -32.28 22.41
N ASN A 654 10.41 -32.77 22.98
CA ASN A 654 9.03 -32.50 22.53
C ASN A 654 8.31 -31.41 23.36
N TYR A 655 8.84 -30.19 23.38
CA TYR A 655 8.16 -29.06 24.03
C TYR A 655 6.90 -28.65 23.27
N ILE A 656 5.77 -28.56 23.98
CA ILE A 656 4.51 -28.08 23.40
C ILE A 656 4.40 -26.57 23.63
N TYR A 657 4.63 -25.78 22.58
CA TYR A 657 4.33 -24.36 22.57
C TYR A 657 2.86 -24.15 22.28
N SER A 658 2.17 -23.36 23.11
CA SER A 658 0.77 -22.99 22.89
C SER A 658 0.68 -21.49 22.65
N SER A 659 -0.07 -21.09 21.61
CA SER A 659 -0.37 -19.68 21.34
C SER A 659 -1.17 -19.08 22.48
N LEU A 660 -0.87 -17.83 22.84
CA LEU A 660 -1.79 -17.06 23.68
C LEU A 660 -3.12 -16.83 22.94
N PRO A 661 -4.25 -16.72 23.67
CA PRO A 661 -5.51 -16.31 23.06
C PRO A 661 -5.37 -14.92 22.43
N PRO A 662 -6.18 -14.52 21.44
CA PRO A 662 -6.09 -13.19 20.85
C PRO A 662 -6.24 -12.06 21.89
N ILE A 663 -5.61 -10.92 21.61
CA ILE A 663 -5.83 -9.69 22.37
C ILE A 663 -7.27 -9.25 22.10
N GLU A 664 -8.04 -8.96 23.13
CA GLU A 664 -9.41 -8.47 22.98
C GLU A 664 -9.51 -7.05 23.49
N TYR A 665 -10.31 -6.21 22.83
CA TYR A 665 -10.50 -4.84 23.27
C TYR A 665 -11.94 -4.37 23.09
N GLN A 666 -12.32 -3.43 23.96
CA GLN A 666 -13.62 -2.77 23.95
C GLN A 666 -13.41 -1.27 23.96
N ASN A 667 -14.08 -0.56 23.07
CA ASN A 667 -14.09 0.91 23.04
C ASN A 667 -15.50 1.43 23.29
N LYS A 668 -15.59 2.42 24.19
CA LYS A 668 -16.80 3.19 24.45
C LYS A 668 -16.49 4.65 24.18
N GLU A 669 -17.29 5.29 23.35
CA GLU A 669 -17.09 6.67 22.95
C GLU A 669 -18.41 7.44 22.96
N ILE A 670 -18.36 8.67 23.46
CA ILE A 670 -19.45 9.64 23.31
C ILE A 670 -18.86 10.93 22.76
N GLY A 671 -19.62 11.67 21.96
CA GLY A 671 -19.11 12.91 21.41
C GLY A 671 -20.15 13.80 20.78
N LEU A 672 -19.66 14.94 20.31
CA LEU A 672 -20.42 15.99 19.66
C LEU A 672 -19.66 16.43 18.40
N LYS A 673 -20.41 16.71 17.35
CA LYS A 673 -19.94 17.35 16.13
C LYS A 673 -20.79 18.58 15.86
N TYR A 674 -20.15 19.71 15.57
CA TYR A 674 -20.79 20.93 15.10
C TYR A 674 -20.29 21.23 13.69
N ALA A 675 -21.19 21.24 12.71
CA ALA A 675 -20.84 21.42 11.30
C ALA A 675 -21.60 22.61 10.69
N THR A 676 -20.86 23.41 9.93
CA THR A 676 -21.35 24.46 9.02
C THR A 676 -20.80 24.17 7.61
N GLY A 677 -21.13 25.00 6.62
CA GLY A 677 -20.51 24.87 5.30
C GLY A 677 -18.98 25.02 5.32
N LYS A 678 -18.46 25.90 6.20
CA LYS A 678 -17.05 26.27 6.24
C LYS A 678 -16.24 25.62 7.36
N ILE A 679 -16.86 25.29 8.49
CA ILE A 679 -16.18 24.81 9.71
C ILE A 679 -16.79 23.50 10.20
N LEU A 680 -15.93 22.59 10.64
CA LEU A 680 -16.25 21.42 11.44
C LEU A 680 -15.55 21.52 12.81
N PHE A 681 -16.30 21.37 13.89
CA PHE A 681 -15.79 21.16 15.25
C PHE A 681 -16.22 19.78 15.73
N SER A 682 -15.31 19.05 16.39
CA SER A 682 -15.62 17.78 17.02
C SER A 682 -14.98 17.65 18.40
N ALA A 683 -15.71 17.04 19.31
CA ALA A 683 -15.25 16.70 20.65
C ALA A 683 -15.70 15.29 21.00
N SER A 684 -14.83 14.49 21.62
CA SER A 684 -15.18 13.13 22.06
C SER A 684 -14.52 12.77 23.39
N LEU A 685 -15.20 11.91 24.15
CA LEU A 685 -14.70 11.25 25.34
C LEU A 685 -14.63 9.75 25.05
N HIS A 686 -13.51 9.11 25.36
CA HIS A 686 -13.28 7.71 25.03
C HIS A 686 -12.75 6.91 26.22
N ARG A 687 -13.09 5.62 26.24
CA ARG A 687 -12.54 4.63 27.17
C ARG A 687 -12.29 3.31 26.45
N ILE A 688 -11.04 2.86 26.48
CA ILE A 688 -10.59 1.61 25.87
C ILE A 688 -10.22 0.63 26.99
N LYS A 689 -10.67 -0.61 26.87
CA LYS A 689 -10.25 -1.72 27.75
C LYS A 689 -9.68 -2.83 26.90
N GLU A 690 -8.46 -3.26 27.20
CA GLU A 690 -7.75 -4.35 26.51
C GLU A 690 -7.51 -5.52 27.48
N ARG A 691 -7.56 -6.76 26.97
CA ARG A 691 -7.35 -8.01 27.71
C ARG A 691 -6.44 -8.96 26.94
N ASN A 692 -5.88 -9.94 27.66
CA ASN A 692 -5.05 -11.02 27.14
C ASN A 692 -3.73 -10.56 26.48
N ARG A 693 -3.26 -9.35 26.75
CA ARG A 693 -2.01 -8.85 26.15
C ARG A 693 -0.83 -9.69 26.61
N GLY A 694 -0.13 -10.34 25.69
CA GLY A 694 1.14 -10.98 25.99
C GLY A 694 2.22 -9.93 26.31
N VAL A 695 2.99 -10.19 27.37
CA VAL A 695 4.25 -9.50 27.65
C VAL A 695 5.35 -10.53 27.86
N LEU A 696 6.58 -10.14 27.50
CA LEU A 696 7.74 -10.96 27.77
C LEU A 696 7.95 -11.09 29.28
N ALA A 697 8.08 -12.32 29.77
CA ALA A 697 8.41 -12.55 31.17
C ALA A 697 9.90 -12.28 31.43
N SER A 698 10.22 -11.72 32.59
CA SER A 698 11.59 -11.70 33.08
C SER A 698 12.05 -13.13 33.40
N TYR A 699 13.34 -13.42 33.22
CA TYR A 699 13.93 -14.78 33.28
C TYR A 699 13.55 -15.59 34.55
N SER A 700 13.20 -14.91 35.66
CA SER A 700 12.74 -15.52 36.91
C SER A 700 11.33 -16.14 36.86
N GLY A 701 10.52 -15.82 35.85
CA GLY A 701 9.16 -16.36 35.67
C GLY A 701 9.05 -17.52 34.69
N CYS A 702 10.16 -17.88 34.03
CA CYS A 702 10.26 -19.02 33.12
C CYS A 702 11.20 -20.05 33.75
N PRO A 703 10.90 -21.37 33.72
CA PRO A 703 11.80 -22.38 34.28
C PRO A 703 13.18 -22.27 33.59
N PRO A 704 14.29 -22.12 34.34
CA PRO A 704 15.62 -22.13 33.74
C PRO A 704 15.88 -23.54 33.22
N TYR A 705 16.11 -23.72 31.92
CA TYR A 705 16.54 -25.01 31.40
C TYR A 705 17.71 -24.89 30.43
N ALA A 706 18.72 -25.72 30.68
CA ALA A 706 19.92 -25.85 29.88
C ALA A 706 19.57 -26.42 28.49
N GLY A 707 20.01 -25.76 27.42
CA GLY A 707 19.89 -26.24 26.04
C GLY A 707 18.88 -25.50 25.16
N ILE A 708 18.23 -24.46 25.68
CA ILE A 708 17.48 -23.51 24.87
C ILE A 708 18.47 -22.53 24.24
N PRO A 709 18.46 -22.28 22.91
CA PRO A 709 19.25 -21.21 22.32
C PRO A 709 18.84 -19.88 22.96
N GLU A 710 19.83 -19.05 23.33
CA GLU A 710 19.59 -17.67 23.75
C GLU A 710 18.65 -16.98 22.75
N GLY A 711 17.45 -16.60 23.20
CA GLY A 711 16.44 -15.96 22.35
C GLY A 711 15.02 -16.53 22.40
N SER A 712 14.81 -17.70 23.03
CA SER A 712 13.45 -18.25 23.21
C SER A 712 12.76 -17.56 24.40
N ARG A 713 12.07 -16.45 24.14
CA ARG A 713 11.44 -15.63 25.19
C ARG A 713 10.07 -16.20 25.57
N CYS A 714 9.89 -16.68 26.80
CA CYS A 714 8.58 -17.09 27.30
C CYS A 714 7.74 -15.86 27.67
N SER A 715 6.44 -15.89 27.32
CA SER A 715 5.53 -14.76 27.48
C SER A 715 4.44 -15.06 28.49
N VAL A 716 4.08 -14.08 29.32
CA VAL A 716 2.96 -14.15 30.26
C VAL A 716 1.85 -13.23 29.81
N MET A 717 0.61 -13.61 30.11
CA MET A 717 -0.54 -12.75 29.85
C MET A 717 -0.64 -11.67 30.91
N VAL A 718 -0.70 -10.43 30.48
CA VAL A 718 -1.17 -9.31 31.28
C VAL A 718 -2.69 -9.27 31.20
N PRO A 719 -3.40 -9.31 32.33
CA PRO A 719 -4.84 -9.51 32.33
C PRO A 719 -5.60 -8.27 31.82
N TYR A 720 -5.12 -7.04 32.09
CA TYR A 720 -5.85 -5.82 31.73
C TYR A 720 -4.96 -4.61 31.39
N SER A 721 -5.35 -3.88 30.35
CA SER A 721 -4.94 -2.50 30.08
C SER A 721 -6.18 -1.61 29.97
N ASN A 722 -6.12 -0.39 30.51
CA ASN A 722 -7.23 0.57 30.47
C ASN A 722 -6.73 1.94 30.00
N GLY A 723 -7.33 2.44 28.92
CA GLY A 723 -7.13 3.78 28.37
C GLY A 723 -8.35 4.67 28.59
N LYS A 724 -8.14 5.95 28.92
CA LYS A 724 -9.21 6.96 28.95
C LYS A 724 -8.68 8.32 28.50
N GLY A 725 -9.55 9.11 27.88
CA GLY A 725 -9.14 10.38 27.34
C GLY A 725 -10.25 11.16 26.65
N PHE A 726 -9.86 12.28 26.06
CA PHE A 726 -10.71 13.11 25.23
C PHE A 726 -9.95 13.66 24.03
N ASP A 727 -10.70 13.96 22.99
CA ASP A 727 -10.22 14.52 21.73
C ASP A 727 -11.01 15.79 21.40
N LEU A 728 -10.34 16.82 20.93
CA LEU A 728 -10.92 18.06 20.41
C LEU A 728 -10.31 18.34 19.03
N GLU A 729 -11.13 18.77 18.08
CA GLU A 729 -10.68 19.10 16.72
C GLU A 729 -11.55 20.19 16.11
N VAL A 730 -10.92 21.11 15.38
CA VAL A 730 -11.55 22.12 14.55
C VAL A 730 -10.85 22.20 13.21
N SER A 731 -11.60 22.21 12.12
CA SER A 731 -11.05 22.31 10.77
C SER A 731 -11.97 23.10 9.84
N GLY A 732 -11.37 23.90 8.95
CA GLY A 732 -12.08 24.67 7.92
C GLY A 732 -11.74 26.15 7.90
N GLU A 733 -12.64 26.97 7.39
CA GLU A 733 -12.46 28.42 7.22
C GLU A 733 -13.19 29.19 8.32
N LEU A 734 -12.43 29.88 9.19
CA LEU A 734 -12.98 30.61 10.34
C LEU A 734 -13.61 31.95 9.94
N PHE A 735 -12.92 32.67 9.05
CA PHE A 735 -13.35 33.91 8.39
C PHE A 735 -12.86 33.87 6.95
N ASP A 736 -13.42 34.71 6.08
CA ASP A 736 -13.01 34.74 4.67
C ASP A 736 -11.49 34.95 4.53
N GLY A 737 -10.82 33.98 3.90
CA GLY A 737 -9.37 33.95 3.73
C GLY A 737 -8.57 33.41 4.92
N LEU A 738 -9.20 33.01 6.04
CA LEU A 738 -8.51 32.42 7.21
C LEU A 738 -8.94 30.96 7.44
N SER A 739 -8.12 30.04 6.96
CA SER A 739 -8.27 28.60 7.19
C SER A 739 -7.52 28.17 8.44
N ILE A 740 -8.13 27.28 9.23
CA ILE A 740 -7.56 26.70 10.45
C ILE A 740 -7.73 25.18 10.44
N ASN A 741 -6.72 24.49 10.95
CA ASN A 741 -6.80 23.12 11.42
C ASN A 741 -6.16 23.09 12.80
N ALA A 742 -6.93 22.81 13.85
CA ALA A 742 -6.42 22.71 15.20
C ALA A 742 -6.98 21.50 15.91
N ASN A 743 -6.16 20.85 16.72
CA ASN A 743 -6.56 19.67 17.45
C ASN A 743 -5.82 19.55 18.79
N PHE A 744 -6.44 18.85 19.71
CA PHE A 744 -5.90 18.55 21.02
C PHE A 744 -6.38 17.18 21.47
N ASN A 745 -5.45 16.36 21.95
CA ASN A 745 -5.70 15.05 22.52
C ASN A 745 -5.17 15.01 23.94
N TYR A 746 -5.96 14.42 24.84
CA TYR A 746 -5.52 13.94 26.14
C TYR A 746 -5.85 12.46 26.24
N SER A 747 -4.86 11.60 26.43
CA SER A 747 -5.08 10.16 26.58
C SER A 747 -4.05 9.54 27.50
N LYS A 748 -4.52 8.79 28.50
CA LYS A 748 -3.67 8.00 29.40
C LYS A 748 -4.04 6.54 29.31
N ALA A 749 -3.04 5.67 29.20
CA ALA A 749 -3.20 4.22 29.21
C ALA A 749 -2.35 3.62 30.34
N ASN A 750 -2.98 2.72 31.12
CA ASN A 750 -2.35 2.00 32.20
C ASN A 750 -2.34 0.51 31.90
N ILE A 751 -1.22 -0.15 32.17
CA ILE A 751 -1.05 -1.61 32.08
C ILE A 751 -1.04 -2.16 33.50
N THR A 752 -1.77 -3.24 33.79
CA THR A 752 -1.77 -3.88 35.11
C THR A 752 -1.13 -5.26 35.03
N PRO A 753 0.18 -5.39 35.33
CA PRO A 753 0.85 -6.69 35.34
C PRO A 753 0.22 -7.66 36.36
N PRO A 754 0.43 -8.97 36.21
CA PRO A 754 -0.07 -9.94 37.18
C PRO A 754 0.49 -9.68 38.59
N ARG A 755 -0.41 -9.59 39.59
CA ARG A 755 -0.06 -9.44 41.02
C ARG A 755 0.66 -8.13 41.40
N THR A 756 0.60 -7.09 40.57
CA THR A 756 1.17 -5.77 40.85
C THR A 756 0.13 -4.65 40.68
N GLU A 757 0.46 -3.45 41.13
CA GLU A 757 -0.34 -2.25 40.85
C GLU A 757 -0.27 -1.85 39.36
N PRO A 758 -1.28 -1.11 38.85
CA PRO A 758 -1.24 -0.56 37.50
C PRO A 758 -0.07 0.42 37.29
N VAL A 759 0.62 0.30 36.16
CA VAL A 759 1.71 1.18 35.73
C VAL A 759 1.26 1.98 34.51
N GLU A 760 1.44 3.31 34.54
CA GLU A 760 1.15 4.20 33.41
C GLU A 760 2.17 3.99 32.27
N ILE A 761 1.71 4.07 31.02
CA ILE A 761 2.60 4.11 29.86
C ILE A 761 3.14 5.55 29.71
N THR A 762 4.36 5.78 30.20
CA THR A 762 4.96 7.13 30.32
C THR A 762 5.77 7.58 29.11
N ASN A 763 6.08 6.66 28.19
CA ASN A 763 6.87 6.93 26.99
C ASN A 763 6.04 7.43 25.80
N LEU A 764 4.73 7.58 26.00
CA LEU A 764 3.80 8.21 25.08
C LEU A 764 3.27 9.50 25.76
N PRO A 765 3.16 10.62 25.04
CA PRO A 765 2.68 11.88 25.62
C PRO A 765 1.22 11.74 26.05
N ALA A 766 0.93 12.07 27.31
CA ALA A 766 -0.43 12.06 27.83
C ALA A 766 -1.31 13.17 27.21
N SER A 767 -0.69 14.23 26.71
CA SER A 767 -1.33 15.31 25.96
C SER A 767 -0.50 15.73 24.77
N SER A 768 -1.17 15.95 23.64
CA SER A 768 -0.58 16.50 22.42
C SER A 768 -1.59 17.40 21.71
N GLY A 769 -1.11 18.37 20.96
CA GLY A 769 -1.97 19.20 20.12
C GLY A 769 -1.20 19.86 19.00
N SER A 770 -1.91 20.19 17.93
CA SER A 770 -1.36 20.98 16.83
C SER A 770 -2.37 22.02 16.36
N VAL A 771 -1.86 23.14 15.86
CA VAL A 771 -2.62 24.18 15.20
C VAL A 771 -1.87 24.58 13.94
N PHE A 772 -2.60 24.72 12.84
CA PHE A 772 -2.09 25.21 11.58
C PHE A 772 -3.09 26.21 11.01
N VAL A 773 -2.63 27.40 10.69
CA VAL A 773 -3.42 28.51 10.17
C VAL A 773 -2.84 28.91 8.82
N ASP A 774 -3.71 29.12 7.84
CA ASP A 774 -3.39 29.64 6.51
C ASP A 774 -4.26 30.88 6.26
N TRP A 775 -3.61 32.04 6.17
CA TRP A 775 -4.25 33.34 6.07
C TRP A 775 -3.92 34.02 4.74
N ARG A 776 -4.93 34.27 3.92
CA ARG A 776 -4.87 35.04 2.68
C ARG A 776 -5.36 36.47 2.95
N PRO A 777 -4.46 37.43 3.17
CA PRO A 777 -4.87 38.81 3.34
C PRO A 777 -5.57 39.34 2.09
N GLY A 778 -6.73 39.99 2.25
CA GLY A 778 -7.43 40.64 1.14
C GLY A 778 -6.76 41.91 0.59
N PHE A 779 -5.62 42.33 1.15
CA PHE A 779 -4.91 43.54 0.72
C PHE A 779 -3.81 43.28 -0.32
N VAL A 780 -3.38 42.02 -0.52
CA VAL A 780 -2.44 41.61 -1.58
C VAL A 780 -2.94 40.32 -2.21
N ASP A 781 -3.33 40.39 -3.47
CA ASP A 781 -3.79 39.22 -4.22
C ASP A 781 -2.69 38.16 -4.36
N GLY A 782 -3.06 36.90 -4.13
CA GLY A 782 -2.17 35.75 -4.30
C GLY A 782 -1.15 35.53 -3.18
N LEU A 783 -1.11 36.39 -2.15
CA LEU A 783 -0.28 36.22 -0.96
C LEU A 783 -1.01 35.38 0.10
N ALA A 784 -0.31 34.46 0.75
CA ALA A 784 -0.81 33.74 1.93
C ALA A 784 0.30 33.57 2.98
N PHE A 785 -0.08 33.66 4.25
CA PHE A 785 0.79 33.42 5.41
C PHE A 785 0.35 32.16 6.13
N GLN A 786 1.30 31.32 6.50
CA GLN A 786 1.07 30.09 7.25
C GLN A 786 1.72 30.16 8.62
N LEU A 787 1.00 29.73 9.65
CA LEU A 787 1.54 29.59 11.00
C LEU A 787 1.15 28.22 11.56
N GLY A 788 2.15 27.43 11.91
CA GLY A 788 2.00 26.13 12.56
C GLY A 788 2.51 26.17 14.00
N GLY A 789 1.86 25.43 14.90
CA GLY A 789 2.31 25.18 16.26
C GLY A 789 2.00 23.74 16.66
N ARG A 790 2.95 23.04 17.26
CA ARG A 790 2.77 21.67 17.78
C ARG A 790 3.24 21.63 19.21
N TYR A 791 2.43 21.06 20.10
CA TYR A 791 2.72 20.88 21.52
C TYR A 791 2.71 19.39 21.88
N ARG A 792 3.67 18.97 22.71
CA ARG A 792 3.67 17.66 23.35
C ARG A 792 4.01 17.79 24.82
N SER A 793 3.25 17.07 25.65
CA SER A 793 3.55 16.90 27.07
C SER A 793 4.82 16.05 27.29
N ARG A 794 5.31 16.06 28.53
CA ARG A 794 6.48 15.28 28.96
C ARG A 794 6.34 13.80 28.59
N ILE A 795 7.42 13.22 28.07
CA ILE A 795 7.58 11.77 27.88
C ILE A 795 8.80 11.30 28.65
N TYR A 796 8.70 10.16 29.32
CA TYR A 796 9.79 9.67 30.15
C TYR A 796 9.76 8.15 30.32
N GLN A 797 10.90 7.59 30.70
CA GLN A 797 11.08 6.19 31.02
C GLN A 797 11.53 6.09 32.47
N THR A 798 10.91 5.18 33.21
CA THR A 798 11.32 4.83 34.58
C THR A 798 11.67 3.36 34.66
N GLY A 799 12.67 3.01 35.47
CA GLY A 799 13.00 1.62 35.72
C GLY A 799 14.04 1.48 36.83
N GLN A 800 14.50 0.25 37.06
CA GLN A 800 15.63 -0.05 37.93
C GLN A 800 16.80 -0.56 37.09
N ARG A 801 18.00 -0.03 37.31
CA ARG A 801 19.21 -0.49 36.59
C ARG A 801 20.39 -0.60 37.54
N TYR A 802 20.99 -1.79 37.61
CA TYR A 802 22.11 -2.07 38.51
C TYR A 802 23.40 -1.47 37.96
N PRO A 803 24.07 -0.55 38.68
CA PRO A 803 25.42 -0.15 38.32
C PRO A 803 26.33 -1.36 38.45
N TYR A 804 27.37 -1.44 37.62
CA TYR A 804 28.36 -2.50 37.68
C TYR A 804 29.68 -1.93 38.20
N ASP A 805 30.43 -2.71 38.96
CA ASP A 805 31.78 -2.35 39.38
C ASP A 805 32.76 -2.45 38.22
N GLN A 806 34.01 -2.05 38.46
CA GLN A 806 35.11 -2.19 37.49
C GLN A 806 35.32 -3.64 37.03
N ASN A 807 34.88 -4.65 37.78
CA ASN A 807 35.00 -6.06 37.40
C ASN A 807 33.75 -6.58 36.67
N ALA A 808 32.84 -5.69 36.23
CA ALA A 808 31.54 -6.02 35.65
C ALA A 808 30.64 -6.87 36.58
N ASN A 809 30.83 -6.77 37.90
CA ASN A 809 29.89 -7.34 38.87
C ASN A 809 28.77 -6.35 39.15
N PRO A 810 27.50 -6.79 39.21
CA PRO A 810 26.39 -5.92 39.58
C PRO A 810 26.58 -5.46 41.04
N ILE A 811 26.64 -4.14 41.24
CA ILE A 811 26.69 -3.53 42.56
C ILE A 811 25.27 -3.61 43.16
N PRO A 812 25.09 -4.26 44.33
CA PRO A 812 23.80 -4.32 44.99
C PRO A 812 23.30 -2.92 45.34
N CYS A 813 22.05 -2.61 45.00
CA CYS A 813 21.44 -1.29 45.24
C CYS A 813 20.78 -1.25 46.62
N PRO A 814 21.34 -0.56 47.64
CA PRO A 814 20.68 -0.40 48.92
C PRO A 814 19.51 0.59 48.76
N GLY A 815 18.30 0.23 49.20
CA GLY A 815 17.25 1.22 49.49
C GLY A 815 16.50 1.92 48.33
N ASN A 816 16.53 1.42 47.09
CA ASN A 816 15.95 2.03 45.86
C ASN A 816 16.83 3.00 45.06
N ASP A 817 18.11 3.17 45.37
CA ASP A 817 19.00 4.18 44.72
C ASP A 817 19.39 3.90 43.25
N CYS A 818 18.86 2.84 42.65
CA CYS A 818 19.10 2.47 41.25
C CYS A 818 17.89 2.72 40.34
N ARG A 819 16.91 3.51 40.82
CA ARG A 819 15.81 3.97 39.99
C ARG A 819 16.32 5.05 39.05
N PHE A 820 16.11 4.87 37.76
CA PHE A 820 16.34 5.93 36.78
C PHE A 820 15.01 6.53 36.37
N GLU A 821 15.04 7.83 36.09
CA GLU A 821 14.02 8.52 35.30
C GLU A 821 14.74 9.41 34.30
N PHE A 822 14.47 9.21 33.02
CA PHE A 822 14.93 10.13 31.98
C PHE A 822 13.81 10.35 30.99
N GLY A 823 13.80 11.52 30.37
CA GLY A 823 12.74 11.90 29.47
C GLY A 823 12.94 13.27 28.89
N GLU A 824 12.02 13.64 28.03
CA GLU A 824 11.91 14.97 27.45
C GLU A 824 10.82 15.74 28.20
N LYS A 825 11.10 17.02 28.51
CA LYS A 825 10.10 17.89 29.14
C LYS A 825 9.00 18.21 28.13
N ALA A 826 7.92 18.85 28.58
CA ALA A 826 6.95 19.36 27.63
C ALA A 826 7.60 20.40 26.71
N TYR A 827 7.29 20.35 25.42
CA TYR A 827 7.85 21.26 24.42
C TYR A 827 6.80 21.69 23.40
N ALA A 828 7.10 22.79 22.72
CA ALA A 828 6.37 23.24 21.55
C ALA A 828 7.33 23.61 20.42
N VAL A 829 6.91 23.35 19.19
CA VAL A 829 7.62 23.75 17.96
C VAL A 829 6.69 24.56 17.08
N PHE A 830 7.25 25.55 16.39
CA PHE A 830 6.51 26.48 15.55
C PHE A 830 7.00 26.43 14.12
N ASP A 831 6.09 26.51 13.17
CA ASP A 831 6.36 26.48 11.74
C ASP A 831 5.83 27.79 11.10
N LEU A 832 6.49 28.30 10.07
CA LEU A 832 6.12 29.54 9.39
C LEU A 832 6.20 29.36 7.88
N GLY A 833 5.22 29.86 7.13
CA GLY A 833 5.25 29.82 5.68
C GLY A 833 4.71 31.08 5.02
N VAL A 834 5.14 31.31 3.79
CA VAL A 834 4.65 32.35 2.90
C VAL A 834 4.46 31.74 1.52
N ASP A 835 3.27 31.89 0.96
CA ASP A 835 2.97 31.54 -0.42
C ASP A 835 2.69 32.80 -1.22
N TYR A 836 3.15 32.84 -2.46
CA TYR A 836 2.87 33.93 -3.37
C TYR A 836 2.65 33.41 -4.80
N LYS A 837 1.53 33.80 -5.38
CA LYS A 837 1.22 33.54 -6.78
C LYS A 837 2.01 34.51 -7.68
N ILE A 838 3.16 34.06 -8.18
CA ILE A 838 4.05 34.90 -9.00
C ILE A 838 3.42 35.20 -10.37
N ALA A 839 2.74 34.21 -10.95
CA ALA A 839 2.04 34.34 -12.22
C ALA A 839 0.83 33.41 -12.26
N ASN A 840 0.00 33.52 -13.30
CA ASN A 840 -1.06 32.55 -13.52
C ASN A 840 -0.47 31.15 -13.71
N GLY A 841 -0.92 30.20 -12.87
CA GLY A 841 -0.41 28.84 -12.86
C GLY A 841 1.00 28.67 -12.28
N VAL A 842 1.59 29.70 -11.65
CA VAL A 842 2.91 29.59 -11.00
C VAL A 842 2.81 30.08 -9.56
N ASP A 843 2.90 29.14 -8.62
CA ASP A 843 2.94 29.40 -7.19
C ASP A 843 4.36 29.22 -6.65
N PHE A 844 4.81 30.17 -5.85
CA PHE A 844 6.03 30.06 -5.06
C PHE A 844 5.68 29.96 -3.59
N ARG A 845 6.43 29.12 -2.87
CA ARG A 845 6.29 28.95 -1.42
C ARG A 845 7.65 28.97 -0.76
N LEU A 846 7.73 29.65 0.37
CA LEU A 846 8.83 29.56 1.33
C LEU A 846 8.26 29.04 2.65
N PHE A 847 8.80 27.96 3.18
CA PHE A 847 8.35 27.35 4.43
C PHE A 847 9.54 27.06 5.35
N VAL A 848 9.34 27.28 6.64
CA VAL A 848 10.32 27.08 7.70
C VAL A 848 9.69 26.21 8.79
N GLU A 849 10.18 24.99 8.90
CA GLU A 849 9.83 24.09 10.01
C GLU A 849 10.73 24.36 11.22
N ASN A 850 10.18 24.27 12.43
CA ASN A 850 10.91 24.49 13.69
C ASN A 850 11.63 25.85 13.69
N LEU A 851 10.86 26.93 13.49
CA LEU A 851 11.30 28.31 13.40
C LEU A 851 12.20 28.72 14.58
N THR A 852 11.91 28.25 15.79
CA THR A 852 12.70 28.57 16.99
C THR A 852 13.98 27.74 17.13
N ASP A 853 14.20 26.77 16.23
CA ASP A 853 15.28 25.77 16.31
C ASP A 853 15.33 25.06 17.67
N ALA A 854 14.16 24.68 18.19
CA ALA A 854 14.07 23.98 19.46
C ALA A 854 14.80 22.62 19.36
N LYS A 855 15.63 22.32 20.37
CA LYS A 855 16.29 21.02 20.54
C LYS A 855 15.47 20.20 21.54
N TYR A 856 14.88 19.10 21.08
CA TYR A 856 14.00 18.25 21.87
C TYR A 856 14.05 16.80 21.36
N LEU A 857 13.78 15.83 22.22
CA LEU A 857 13.58 14.44 21.82
C LEU A 857 12.14 14.20 21.35
N SER A 858 11.99 13.67 20.14
CA SER A 858 10.70 13.23 19.61
C SER A 858 10.25 11.88 20.20
N THR A 859 11.22 11.05 20.58
CA THR A 859 11.05 9.68 21.10
C THR A 859 12.05 9.42 22.22
N VAL A 860 11.60 8.74 23.28
CA VAL A 860 12.44 8.31 24.43
C VAL A 860 12.37 6.78 24.58
N SER A 861 13.47 6.11 24.21
CA SER A 861 13.62 4.65 24.27
C SER A 861 14.26 4.20 25.58
N PRO A 862 13.83 3.09 26.21
CA PRO A 862 14.47 2.56 27.41
C PRO A 862 15.89 2.02 27.16
N GLY A 863 16.30 1.84 25.90
CA GLY A 863 17.66 1.46 25.51
C GLY A 863 18.69 2.57 25.73
N ILE A 864 19.98 2.27 25.48
CA ILE A 864 21.04 3.30 25.43
C ILE A 864 20.94 4.11 24.12
N THR A 865 20.41 3.49 23.07
CA THR A 865 20.09 4.06 21.76
C THR A 865 18.57 4.06 21.52
N GLY A 866 18.13 4.62 20.39
CA GLY A 866 16.71 4.65 20.00
C GLY A 866 15.90 5.82 20.58
N SER A 867 16.56 6.78 21.23
CA SER A 867 15.95 8.10 21.48
C SER A 867 16.37 9.03 20.35
N PHE A 868 15.47 9.85 19.81
CA PHE A 868 15.72 10.62 18.58
C PHE A 868 15.45 12.10 18.79
N TYR A 869 16.31 12.97 18.27
CA TYR A 869 16.00 14.39 18.18
C TYR A 869 14.92 14.64 17.12
N GLY A 870 14.04 15.60 17.38
CA GLY A 870 13.18 16.15 16.35
C GLY A 870 13.97 16.89 15.27
N ARG A 871 13.33 17.14 14.12
CA ARG A 871 13.96 17.90 13.02
C ARG A 871 14.39 19.28 13.51
N PRO A 872 15.63 19.72 13.24
CA PRO A 872 16.06 21.08 13.51
C PRO A 872 15.36 22.07 12.57
N ARG A 873 15.65 23.36 12.73
CA ARG A 873 15.15 24.37 11.80
C ARG A 873 15.49 23.98 10.36
N THR A 874 14.47 23.94 9.51
CA THR A 874 14.59 23.50 8.11
C THR A 874 13.89 24.50 7.22
N PHE A 875 14.62 25.05 6.25
CA PHE A 875 14.09 25.95 5.22
C PHE A 875 13.74 25.18 3.96
N MET A 876 12.68 25.63 3.29
CA MET A 876 12.17 25.02 2.08
C MET A 876 11.64 26.09 1.14
N ALA A 877 12.05 26.02 -0.11
CA ALA A 877 11.47 26.79 -1.19
C ALA A 877 10.89 25.84 -2.24
N SER A 878 9.68 26.13 -2.68
CA SER A 878 8.96 25.33 -3.67
C SER A 878 8.43 26.22 -4.79
N VAL A 879 8.52 25.74 -6.02
CA VAL A 879 7.83 26.31 -7.18
C VAL A 879 6.91 25.25 -7.74
N LYS A 880 5.62 25.56 -7.84
CA LYS A 880 4.64 24.71 -8.51
C LYS A 880 4.17 25.44 -9.75
N TRP A 881 4.40 24.84 -10.90
CA TRP A 881 3.72 25.19 -12.13
C TRP A 881 2.52 24.26 -12.30
N SER A 882 1.38 24.82 -12.63
CA SER A 882 0.19 24.09 -13.03
C SER A 882 -0.34 24.74 -14.29
N ASP A 883 -0.63 23.93 -15.31
CA ASP A 883 -1.30 24.45 -16.50
C ASP A 883 -2.69 24.94 -16.10
N SER A 884 -2.87 26.27 -16.07
CA SER A 884 -4.17 26.92 -15.88
C SER A 884 -4.95 26.96 -17.20
N GLY A 885 -4.91 25.87 -17.96
CA GLY A 885 -5.46 25.75 -19.30
C GLY A 885 -6.98 25.80 -19.32
N ARG A 886 -7.53 26.92 -19.78
CA ARG A 886 -8.94 27.10 -20.16
C ARG A 886 -9.42 25.97 -21.07
N ALA A 887 -10.41 25.21 -20.61
CA ALA A 887 -11.52 24.72 -21.42
C ALA A 887 -12.82 24.76 -20.60
N ALA A 888 -13.16 25.97 -20.14
CA ALA A 888 -14.55 26.39 -19.89
C ALA A 888 -15.00 27.42 -20.95
N ALA A 889 -14.34 27.44 -22.12
CA ALA A 889 -14.55 28.44 -23.17
C ALA A 889 -15.50 27.98 -24.29
N ASP A 890 -15.98 26.73 -24.27
CA ASP A 890 -17.03 26.26 -25.19
C ASP A 890 -18.35 25.94 -24.48
N GLY A 891 -18.47 26.22 -23.16
CA GLY A 891 -19.71 25.98 -22.40
C GLY A 891 -20.16 24.51 -22.41
N ARG A 892 -19.35 23.60 -22.95
CA ARG A 892 -19.50 22.17 -22.82
C ARG A 892 -18.61 21.76 -21.66
N SER A 893 -19.16 21.87 -20.46
CA SER A 893 -18.96 20.73 -19.58
C SER A 893 -19.33 19.49 -20.40
N PRO A 894 -18.59 18.37 -20.35
CA PRO A 894 -19.11 17.12 -20.87
C PRO A 894 -20.35 16.63 -20.07
N THR A 895 -21.10 17.54 -19.43
CA THR A 895 -22.53 17.40 -19.23
C THR A 895 -23.23 17.46 -20.58
N ASN A 896 -23.87 16.35 -20.92
CA ASN A 896 -24.82 16.19 -22.04
C ASN A 896 -24.15 15.81 -23.37
N GLY A 897 -23.36 14.74 -23.35
CA GLY A 897 -22.90 14.11 -24.57
C GLY A 897 -22.24 12.80 -24.26
N LEU A 898 -23.04 11.74 -24.19
CA LEU A 898 -22.62 10.39 -24.53
C LEU A 898 -21.66 10.46 -25.73
N ALA A 899 -20.36 10.39 -25.48
CA ALA A 899 -19.51 9.58 -26.33
C ALA A 899 -19.58 8.20 -25.66
N PRO A 900 -20.51 7.32 -26.06
CA PRO A 900 -20.65 6.00 -25.48
C PRO A 900 -19.45 5.19 -25.94
N PHE A 901 -18.31 5.38 -25.28
CA PHE A 901 -17.05 5.08 -25.93
C PHE A 901 -16.90 5.82 -27.29
N GLY A 902 -15.75 5.78 -27.96
CA GLY A 902 -15.89 5.62 -29.41
C GLY A 902 -16.79 4.40 -29.65
N ASP A 903 -17.55 4.32 -30.74
CA ASP A 903 -18.55 3.24 -30.99
C ASP A 903 -18.16 1.95 -30.23
N PRO A 904 -18.96 1.43 -29.28
CA PRO A 904 -18.54 0.27 -28.46
C PRO A 904 -18.10 -0.94 -29.29
N SER A 905 -18.44 -0.99 -30.59
CA SER A 905 -17.92 -1.98 -31.53
C SER A 905 -16.43 -1.81 -31.89
N ASP A 906 -15.83 -0.66 -31.59
CA ASP A 906 -14.39 -0.37 -31.69
C ASP A 906 -13.60 -0.87 -30.47
N TRP A 907 -14.27 -1.09 -29.34
CA TRP A 907 -13.66 -1.69 -28.14
C TRP A 907 -13.81 -3.20 -28.13
N TYR A 908 -12.78 -3.88 -27.66
CA TYR A 908 -12.81 -5.32 -27.46
C TYR A 908 -11.94 -5.76 -26.29
N ALA A 909 -12.34 -6.86 -25.65
CA ALA A 909 -11.44 -7.67 -24.85
C ALA A 909 -10.91 -8.82 -25.70
N ALA A 910 -9.63 -9.14 -25.56
CA ALA A 910 -9.04 -10.32 -26.14
C ALA A 910 -8.47 -11.20 -25.05
N PHE A 911 -8.80 -12.49 -25.12
CA PHE A 911 -8.19 -13.53 -24.30
C PHE A 911 -7.47 -14.50 -25.24
N GLY A 912 -6.17 -14.65 -25.06
CA GLY A 912 -5.32 -15.56 -25.81
C GLY A 912 -4.73 -16.62 -24.91
N ALA A 913 -4.79 -17.87 -25.33
CA ALA A 913 -4.00 -18.95 -24.75
C ALA A 913 -3.19 -19.62 -25.86
N GLY A 914 -2.01 -20.11 -25.51
CA GLY A 914 -1.20 -20.81 -26.49
C GLY A 914 0.11 -21.29 -25.92
N TYR A 915 1.10 -21.44 -26.80
CA TYR A 915 2.40 -21.94 -26.43
C TYR A 915 3.46 -20.85 -26.58
N THR A 916 4.26 -20.65 -25.54
CA THR A 916 5.49 -19.89 -25.58
C THR A 916 6.66 -20.84 -25.84
N VAL A 917 7.56 -20.44 -26.72
CA VAL A 917 8.86 -21.06 -26.98
C VAL A 917 9.90 -19.99 -26.72
N ALA A 918 10.60 -20.05 -25.59
CA ALA A 918 11.76 -19.19 -25.40
C ALA A 918 12.96 -19.83 -26.13
N PRO A 919 13.52 -19.18 -27.16
CA PRO A 919 14.76 -19.64 -27.75
C PRO A 919 15.82 -19.62 -26.64
N GLY A 920 16.73 -20.59 -26.66
CA GLY A 920 17.66 -20.78 -25.54
C GLY A 920 18.38 -19.48 -25.16
N MET A 921 18.44 -19.19 -23.87
CA MET A 921 19.10 -18.00 -23.35
C MET A 921 20.57 -18.28 -23.07
N ARG A 922 21.43 -17.46 -23.67
CA ARG A 922 22.86 -17.43 -23.34
C ARG A 922 23.12 -16.41 -22.24
N ALA A 923 23.26 -16.90 -21.02
CA ALA A 923 23.55 -16.08 -19.85
C ALA A 923 25.04 -16.02 -19.57
N LYS A 924 25.55 -14.82 -19.29
CA LYS A 924 26.92 -14.63 -18.80
C LYS A 924 26.86 -14.46 -17.29
N ALA A 925 27.62 -15.27 -16.57
CA ALA A 925 27.86 -15.04 -15.16
C ALA A 925 28.86 -13.89 -14.99
N GLU A 926 28.80 -13.17 -13.86
CA GLU A 926 29.77 -12.09 -13.55
C GLU A 926 31.19 -12.63 -13.24
N GLY A 927 31.35 -13.95 -13.04
CA GLY A 927 32.59 -14.66 -12.71
C GLY A 927 33.32 -15.31 -13.89
N LYS A 928 34.59 -15.70 -13.67
CA LYS A 928 35.45 -16.37 -14.66
C LYS A 928 35.53 -17.89 -14.44
N ALA A 929 35.79 -18.63 -15.51
CA ALA A 929 35.95 -20.09 -15.51
C ALA A 929 37.23 -20.51 -14.76
N GLN A 930 37.43 -21.82 -14.56
CA GLN A 930 38.60 -22.36 -13.84
C GLN A 930 39.95 -21.97 -14.46
N ASP A 931 39.98 -21.58 -15.73
CA ASP A 931 41.16 -21.05 -16.43
C ASP A 931 41.55 -19.62 -16.02
N GLY A 932 40.71 -18.92 -15.23
CA GLY A 932 40.94 -17.57 -14.74
C GLY A 932 40.82 -16.46 -15.79
N THR A 933 40.52 -16.79 -17.05
CA THR A 933 40.52 -15.84 -18.19
C THR A 933 39.21 -15.78 -18.96
N SER A 934 38.48 -16.89 -19.05
CA SER A 934 37.26 -16.98 -19.86
C SER A 934 36.00 -16.67 -19.03
N PRO A 935 35.00 -15.93 -19.55
CA PRO A 935 33.73 -15.74 -18.84
C PRO A 935 32.96 -17.06 -18.75
N VAL A 936 32.27 -17.30 -17.64
CA VAL A 936 31.36 -18.45 -17.51
C VAL A 936 30.06 -18.15 -18.25
N VAL A 937 29.74 -19.00 -19.23
CA VAL A 937 28.57 -18.83 -20.09
C VAL A 937 27.69 -20.06 -20.01
N TRP A 938 26.40 -19.82 -19.78
CA TRP A 938 25.36 -20.83 -19.63
C TRP A 938 24.36 -20.69 -20.78
N ASP A 939 24.04 -21.80 -21.42
CA ASP A 939 23.07 -21.90 -22.50
C ASP A 939 21.81 -22.62 -21.98
N PHE A 940 20.82 -21.85 -21.53
CA PHE A 940 19.54 -22.36 -21.02
C PHE A 940 18.58 -22.59 -22.18
N HIS A 941 18.32 -23.82 -22.55
CA HIS A 941 17.28 -24.19 -23.50
C HIS A 941 15.99 -24.48 -22.75
N THR A 942 14.86 -23.99 -23.26
CA THR A 942 13.54 -24.19 -22.64
C THR A 942 12.64 -25.06 -23.50
N LYS A 943 11.68 -25.73 -22.87
CA LYS A 943 10.57 -26.41 -23.53
C LYS A 943 9.47 -25.41 -23.86
N ALA A 944 8.70 -25.73 -24.90
CA ALA A 944 7.45 -25.04 -25.14
C ALA A 944 6.49 -25.28 -23.96
N ASN A 945 5.79 -24.24 -23.51
CA ASN A 945 4.79 -24.34 -22.44
C ASN A 945 3.76 -23.20 -22.57
N VAL A 946 2.82 -23.07 -21.64
CA VAL A 946 1.64 -22.21 -21.78
C VAL A 946 2.00 -20.72 -21.74
N ALA A 947 1.42 -19.98 -22.69
CA ALA A 947 1.29 -18.53 -22.68
C ALA A 947 -0.17 -18.14 -22.47
N GLN A 948 -0.43 -17.20 -21.58
CA GLN A 948 -1.75 -16.60 -21.37
C GLN A 948 -1.65 -15.11 -21.59
N ILE A 949 -2.61 -14.55 -22.34
CA ILE A 949 -2.63 -13.16 -22.73
C ILE A 949 -4.04 -12.62 -22.50
N VAL A 950 -4.14 -11.49 -21.82
CA VAL A 950 -5.37 -10.72 -21.67
C VAL A 950 -5.08 -9.33 -22.20
N ALA A 951 -5.91 -8.84 -23.12
CA ALA A 951 -5.77 -7.50 -23.65
C ALA A 951 -7.10 -6.76 -23.68
N LEU A 952 -7.04 -5.46 -23.40
CA LEU A 952 -8.10 -4.52 -23.69
C LEU A 952 -7.67 -3.67 -24.88
N GLY A 953 -8.44 -3.74 -25.97
CA GLY A 953 -8.09 -3.08 -27.22
C GLY A 953 -9.12 -2.07 -27.67
N TYR A 954 -8.64 -1.03 -28.35
CA TYR A 954 -9.43 0.01 -28.99
C TYR A 954 -9.03 0.20 -30.44
N ARG A 955 -10.00 0.13 -31.35
CA ARG A 955 -9.81 0.40 -32.77
C ARG A 955 -9.88 1.90 -33.02
N LEU A 956 -8.75 2.50 -33.38
CA LEU A 956 -8.65 3.93 -33.67
C LEU A 956 -9.12 4.25 -35.09
N THR A 957 -8.83 3.36 -36.05
CA THR A 957 -9.32 3.45 -37.43
C THR A 957 -9.64 2.04 -37.93
N ASP A 958 -10.26 1.95 -39.09
CA ASP A 958 -10.53 0.69 -39.78
C ASP A 958 -9.35 -0.30 -39.81
N ASN A 959 -8.12 0.21 -39.87
CA ASN A 959 -6.90 -0.58 -39.97
C ASN A 959 -5.94 -0.42 -38.79
N ILE A 960 -6.19 0.46 -37.81
CA ILE A 960 -5.28 0.67 -36.68
C ILE A 960 -6.01 0.46 -35.36
N ARG A 961 -5.43 -0.33 -34.47
CA ARG A 961 -5.92 -0.55 -33.10
C ARG A 961 -4.77 -0.49 -32.08
N PHE A 962 -5.08 -0.07 -30.87
CA PHE A 962 -4.18 -0.09 -29.72
C PHE A 962 -4.64 -1.15 -28.73
N GLU A 963 -3.71 -1.85 -28.09
CA GLU A 963 -4.00 -2.85 -27.06
C GLU A 963 -3.15 -2.60 -25.82
N LEU A 964 -3.78 -2.59 -24.64
CA LEU A 964 -3.09 -2.78 -23.37
C LEU A 964 -3.15 -4.27 -23.04
N GLU A 965 -2.00 -4.93 -23.04
CA GLU A 965 -1.85 -6.38 -22.96
C GLU A 965 -1.10 -6.79 -21.68
N GLY A 966 -1.76 -7.58 -20.83
CA GLY A 966 -1.12 -8.35 -19.76
C GLY A 966 -0.83 -9.77 -20.24
N ALA A 967 0.40 -10.25 -20.11
CA ALA A 967 0.77 -11.60 -20.52
C ALA A 967 1.57 -12.34 -19.45
N HIS A 968 1.29 -13.64 -19.32
CA HIS A 968 2.03 -14.60 -18.51
C HIS A 968 2.63 -15.67 -19.41
N ARG A 969 3.93 -15.94 -19.25
CA ARG A 969 4.66 -16.95 -20.00
C ARG A 969 5.46 -17.79 -19.02
N MET A 970 5.31 -19.10 -19.10
CA MET A 970 6.15 -20.04 -18.36
C MET A 970 6.99 -20.82 -19.37
N SER A 971 8.29 -21.00 -19.10
CA SER A 971 9.21 -21.72 -19.98
C SER A 971 10.06 -22.68 -19.14
N PRO A 972 9.61 -23.92 -18.93
CA PRO A 972 10.38 -24.95 -18.23
C PRO A 972 11.69 -25.22 -18.94
N PHE A 973 12.73 -25.60 -18.21
CA PHE A 973 13.99 -25.96 -18.87
C PHE A 973 13.86 -27.28 -19.65
N ALA A 974 14.38 -27.27 -20.87
CA ALA A 974 14.60 -28.46 -21.69
C ALA A 974 15.99 -29.00 -21.45
N ARG A 975 16.98 -28.10 -21.48
CA ARG A 975 18.38 -28.46 -21.42
C ARG A 975 19.20 -27.28 -20.93
N ILE A 976 20.23 -27.51 -20.13
CA ILE A 976 21.17 -26.46 -19.74
C ILE A 976 22.56 -26.91 -20.17
N GLY A 977 23.26 -26.09 -20.94
CA GLY A 977 24.64 -26.33 -21.38
C GLY A 977 25.55 -25.16 -21.02
N GLY A 978 26.83 -25.25 -21.38
CA GLY A 978 27.77 -24.15 -21.16
C GLY A 978 29.22 -24.56 -21.25
N ASN A 979 30.12 -23.58 -21.14
CA ASN A 979 31.57 -23.80 -21.29
C ASN A 979 32.29 -24.28 -20.02
N ALA A 980 31.61 -24.40 -18.87
CA ALA A 980 32.31 -24.70 -17.61
C ALA A 980 31.50 -25.37 -16.48
N VAL A 981 30.18 -25.57 -16.56
CA VAL A 981 29.39 -26.13 -15.43
C VAL A 981 28.13 -26.85 -15.94
N ALA A 982 27.87 -28.07 -15.42
CA ALA A 982 26.65 -28.84 -15.66
C ALA A 982 25.99 -29.22 -14.32
N PRO A 983 24.66 -29.13 -14.16
CA PRO A 983 24.04 -29.54 -12.91
C PRO A 983 24.10 -31.07 -12.65
N PHE A 984 24.88 -31.53 -11.66
CA PHE A 984 24.90 -32.94 -11.24
C PHE A 984 23.57 -33.39 -10.61
N GLY A 985 23.25 -34.69 -10.73
CA GLY A 985 22.06 -35.30 -10.11
C GLY A 985 20.72 -35.02 -10.80
N VAL A 986 20.74 -34.21 -11.87
CA VAL A 986 19.59 -33.95 -12.75
C VAL A 986 19.79 -34.66 -14.09
N CYS A 987 21.03 -34.63 -14.58
CA CYS A 987 21.49 -35.28 -15.79
C CYS A 987 22.06 -36.60 -15.31
N GLY A 988 21.44 -37.72 -15.66
CA GLY A 988 21.79 -39.04 -15.13
C GLY A 988 23.22 -39.46 -15.43
N ILE A 989 24.19 -38.96 -14.67
CA ILE A 989 25.58 -39.41 -14.70
C ILE A 989 25.65 -40.51 -13.64
N PRO A 990 25.89 -41.78 -14.02
CA PRO A 990 26.07 -42.85 -13.06
C PRO A 990 27.27 -42.51 -12.16
N ALA A 991 27.20 -42.87 -10.88
CA ALA A 991 28.17 -42.51 -9.83
C ALA A 991 29.64 -42.93 -10.12
N ASN A 992 29.90 -43.60 -11.24
CA ASN A 992 31.15 -44.27 -11.60
C ASN A 992 31.70 -43.79 -12.96
N ALA A 993 31.03 -42.88 -13.67
CA ALA A 993 31.57 -42.34 -14.92
C ALA A 993 32.72 -41.38 -14.60
N GLN A 994 33.93 -41.66 -15.12
CA GLN A 994 35.03 -40.70 -15.06
C GLN A 994 34.58 -39.38 -15.73
N LEU A 995 34.74 -38.28 -15.00
CA LEU A 995 34.48 -36.91 -15.46
C LEU A 995 35.37 -36.59 -16.66
N SER A 996 34.88 -36.90 -17.85
CA SER A 996 35.40 -36.34 -19.10
C SER A 996 35.29 -34.81 -19.01
N GLN A 997 36.40 -34.09 -19.20
CA GLN A 997 36.45 -32.62 -19.26
C GLN A 997 35.72 -32.02 -20.48
N GLN A 998 34.69 -32.67 -21.01
CA GLN A 998 33.91 -32.17 -22.13
C GLN A 998 32.63 -31.50 -21.63
N PRO A 999 32.20 -30.38 -22.25
CA PRO A 999 30.96 -29.71 -21.90
C PRO A 999 29.79 -30.68 -22.08
N HIS A 1000 29.14 -31.02 -20.97
CA HIS A 1000 27.97 -31.89 -20.96
C HIS A 1000 26.71 -31.04 -20.95
N ASP A 1001 25.93 -31.14 -22.03
CA ASP A 1001 24.57 -30.63 -22.06
C ASP A 1001 23.69 -31.49 -21.14
N CYS A 1002 22.89 -30.82 -20.32
CA CYS A 1002 22.09 -31.41 -19.27
C CYS A 1002 20.61 -31.36 -19.64
N ASP A 1003 20.04 -32.48 -20.07
CA ASP A 1003 18.63 -32.57 -20.48
C ASP A 1003 17.66 -32.73 -19.29
N ASP A 1004 16.40 -32.33 -19.48
CA ASP A 1004 15.27 -32.49 -18.55
C ASP A 1004 15.45 -31.85 -17.15
N VAL A 1005 16.02 -30.65 -17.12
CA VAL A 1005 16.33 -29.95 -15.87
C VAL A 1005 15.08 -29.44 -15.13
N PRO A 1006 14.87 -29.79 -13.83
CA PRO A 1006 13.74 -29.29 -13.07
C PRO A 1006 13.91 -27.80 -12.75
N GLY A 1007 13.02 -26.99 -13.31
CA GLY A 1007 13.01 -25.55 -13.17
C GLY A 1007 12.27 -24.87 -14.32
N ASP A 1008 12.09 -23.56 -14.21
CA ASP A 1008 11.34 -22.75 -15.17
C ASP A 1008 11.78 -21.28 -15.16
N ILE A 1009 11.55 -20.62 -16.29
CA ILE A 1009 11.54 -19.17 -16.39
C ILE A 1009 10.09 -18.73 -16.41
N GLU A 1010 9.69 -17.97 -15.41
CA GLU A 1010 8.38 -17.35 -15.33
C GLU A 1010 8.51 -15.88 -15.74
N ASN A 1011 7.64 -15.42 -16.64
CA ASN A 1011 7.62 -14.06 -17.15
C ASN A 1011 6.20 -13.49 -17.12
N TRP A 1012 6.07 -12.32 -16.50
CA TRP A 1012 4.86 -11.50 -16.52
C TRP A 1012 5.19 -10.19 -17.23
N SER A 1013 4.31 -9.72 -18.12
CA SER A 1013 4.50 -8.45 -18.82
C SER A 1013 3.21 -7.65 -18.91
N LEU A 1014 3.35 -6.33 -18.82
CA LEU A 1014 2.31 -5.37 -19.18
C LEU A 1014 2.82 -4.53 -20.35
N MET A 1015 2.14 -4.62 -21.50
CA MET A 1015 2.57 -4.09 -22.78
C MET A 1015 1.52 -3.13 -23.35
N ALA A 1016 1.95 -1.99 -23.89
CA ALA A 1016 1.13 -1.15 -24.74
C ALA A 1016 1.51 -1.42 -26.20
N ASN A 1017 0.55 -1.86 -27.01
CA ASN A 1017 0.75 -2.29 -28.39
C ASN A 1017 0.01 -1.38 -29.36
N ALA A 1018 0.62 -1.12 -30.52
CA ALA A 1018 -0.02 -0.56 -31.69
C ALA A 1018 -0.06 -1.64 -32.78
N ILE A 1019 -1.23 -1.88 -33.37
CA ILE A 1019 -1.47 -2.97 -34.32
C ILE A 1019 -2.16 -2.41 -35.56
N TYR A 1020 -1.67 -2.81 -36.72
CA TYR A 1020 -2.21 -2.54 -38.03
C TYR A 1020 -2.86 -3.80 -38.62
N ASP A 1021 -4.17 -3.76 -38.86
CA ASP A 1021 -4.94 -4.79 -39.55
C ASP A 1021 -4.94 -4.57 -41.07
N PHE A 1022 -4.52 -5.57 -41.84
CA PHE A 1022 -4.63 -5.61 -43.29
C PHE A 1022 -6.03 -6.07 -43.73
N GLY A 1023 -6.54 -5.46 -44.81
CA GLY A 1023 -7.81 -5.82 -45.44
C GLY A 1023 -8.92 -4.78 -45.23
N LYS A 1024 -10.08 -5.04 -45.83
CA LYS A 1024 -11.26 -4.15 -45.74
C LYS A 1024 -11.98 -4.33 -44.39
N PRO A 1025 -12.59 -3.26 -43.85
CA PRO A 1025 -13.42 -3.32 -42.65
C PRO A 1025 -14.49 -4.40 -42.78
N GLY A 1026 -14.65 -5.24 -41.76
CA GLY A 1026 -15.65 -6.31 -41.73
C GLY A 1026 -15.32 -7.58 -42.53
N GLY A 1027 -14.13 -7.66 -43.15
CA GLY A 1027 -13.68 -8.88 -43.84
C GLY A 1027 -13.63 -10.11 -42.92
N ALA A 1028 -13.97 -11.28 -43.47
CA ALA A 1028 -13.99 -12.55 -42.72
C ALA A 1028 -12.60 -13.01 -42.25
N PHE A 1029 -11.54 -12.53 -42.90
CA PHE A 1029 -10.15 -12.83 -42.58
C PHE A 1029 -9.32 -11.53 -42.63
N ARG A 1030 -8.57 -11.25 -41.56
CA ARG A 1030 -7.83 -10.00 -41.37
C ARG A 1030 -6.43 -10.27 -40.84
N PRO A 1031 -5.41 -10.32 -41.70
CA PRO A 1031 -4.01 -10.35 -41.24
C PRO A 1031 -3.67 -9.10 -40.45
N TYR A 1032 -2.74 -9.15 -39.51
CA TYR A 1032 -2.27 -7.98 -38.78
C TYR A 1032 -0.78 -8.03 -38.46
N ILE A 1033 -0.20 -6.85 -38.23
CA ILE A 1033 1.17 -6.62 -37.74
C ILE A 1033 1.11 -5.58 -36.62
N GLY A 1034 1.92 -5.72 -35.58
CA GLY A 1034 2.01 -4.73 -34.52
C GLY A 1034 3.33 -4.73 -33.78
N GLY A 1035 3.51 -3.74 -32.92
CA GLY A 1035 4.64 -3.62 -32.02
C GLY A 1035 4.23 -2.96 -30.72
N GLY A 1036 4.95 -3.24 -29.65
CA GLY A 1036 4.65 -2.69 -28.33
C GLY A 1036 5.86 -2.56 -27.42
N LEU A 1037 5.70 -1.69 -26.43
CA LEU A 1037 6.67 -1.40 -25.38
C LEU A 1037 5.98 -1.58 -24.03
N GLY A 1038 6.73 -2.01 -23.02
CA GLY A 1038 6.16 -2.25 -21.71
C GLY A 1038 7.15 -2.63 -20.64
N LEU A 1039 6.62 -3.17 -19.56
CA LEU A 1039 7.38 -3.65 -18.41
C LEU A 1039 7.24 -5.15 -18.28
N SER A 1040 8.31 -5.80 -17.85
CA SER A 1040 8.30 -7.23 -17.62
C SER A 1040 9.03 -7.62 -16.35
N ARG A 1041 8.35 -8.42 -15.53
CA ARG A 1041 8.94 -9.16 -14.43
C ARG A 1041 9.29 -10.55 -14.93
N TYR A 1042 10.51 -10.99 -14.70
CA TYR A 1042 10.86 -12.40 -14.91
C TYR A 1042 11.49 -12.97 -13.65
N SER A 1043 11.36 -14.28 -13.48
CA SER A 1043 11.89 -15.07 -12.37
C SER A 1043 12.44 -16.37 -12.95
N VAL A 1044 13.64 -16.77 -12.51
CA VAL A 1044 14.32 -17.97 -13.02
C VAL A 1044 14.47 -18.97 -11.88
N GLY A 1045 13.63 -20.01 -11.84
CA GLY A 1045 13.68 -21.04 -10.80
C GLY A 1045 14.45 -22.27 -11.28
N LEU A 1046 15.57 -22.61 -10.64
CA LEU A 1046 16.34 -23.83 -10.93
C LEU A 1046 16.41 -24.76 -9.70
N GLN A 1047 16.37 -26.08 -9.94
CA GLN A 1047 16.54 -27.12 -8.90
C GLN A 1047 17.56 -28.16 -9.38
N GLY A 1048 18.56 -28.50 -8.56
CA GLY A 1048 19.62 -29.46 -8.92
C GLY A 1048 20.86 -29.37 -8.01
N LYS A 1049 21.96 -30.05 -8.36
CA LYS A 1049 23.34 -29.88 -7.80
C LYS A 1049 24.25 -29.38 -8.94
N MET A 1050 25.42 -28.76 -8.72
CA MET A 1050 26.38 -28.43 -9.79
C MET A 1050 27.60 -29.35 -9.73
N ASP A 1051 28.06 -29.85 -10.88
CA ASP A 1051 29.28 -30.66 -10.99
C ASP A 1051 30.49 -29.83 -11.43
N GLY A 1052 31.70 -30.28 -11.09
CA GLY A 1052 32.94 -29.66 -11.54
C GLY A 1052 33.39 -28.43 -10.74
N ILE A 1053 32.74 -28.11 -9.62
CA ILE A 1053 33.17 -27.05 -8.69
C ILE A 1053 33.69 -27.72 -7.41
N GLY A 1054 34.90 -28.27 -7.51
CA GLY A 1054 35.59 -28.99 -6.43
C GLY A 1054 36.69 -29.89 -6.99
N GLY A 1055 37.93 -29.63 -6.58
CA GLY A 1055 39.13 -30.21 -7.20
C GLY A 1055 39.16 -31.74 -7.25
N THR A 1056 39.54 -32.28 -8.40
CA THR A 1056 39.99 -33.66 -8.54
C THR A 1056 41.31 -33.83 -7.78
N GLY A 1057 41.23 -34.46 -6.59
CA GLY A 1057 42.39 -34.86 -5.81
C GLY A 1057 42.14 -36.20 -5.11
N PRO A 1058 43.09 -37.15 -5.11
CA PRO A 1058 42.88 -38.55 -4.70
C PRO A 1058 42.86 -38.76 -3.17
N TRP A 1059 42.38 -37.81 -2.38
CA TRP A 1059 42.35 -37.92 -0.92
C TRP A 1059 40.93 -38.12 -0.40
N SER A 1060 40.45 -39.36 -0.57
CA SER A 1060 39.47 -39.94 0.35
C SER A 1060 40.07 -39.90 1.76
N ILE A 1061 39.47 -39.13 2.68
CA ILE A 1061 39.82 -39.14 4.10
C ILE A 1061 39.44 -40.53 4.64
N PRO A 1062 40.39 -41.37 5.07
CA PRO A 1062 40.08 -42.58 5.83
C PRO A 1062 39.93 -42.16 7.29
N THR A 1063 38.71 -42.14 7.82
CA THR A 1063 38.51 -42.04 9.27
C THR A 1063 38.86 -43.39 9.90
N LEU A 1064 40.00 -43.45 10.58
CA LEU A 1064 40.36 -44.53 11.50
C LEU A 1064 39.65 -44.29 12.85
N TYR A 1065 38.71 -45.17 13.23
CA TYR A 1065 38.72 -45.93 14.50
C TYR A 1065 37.53 -46.92 14.55
N GLU A 1066 37.86 -48.17 14.92
CA GLU A 1066 36.99 -49.24 15.44
C GLU A 1066 35.66 -49.57 14.73
N GLY A 1067 35.76 -50.24 13.57
CA GLY A 1067 34.95 -51.44 13.31
C GLY A 1067 33.46 -51.30 12.95
N GLN A 1068 32.90 -50.11 12.81
CA GLN A 1068 31.53 -49.92 12.30
C GLN A 1068 31.52 -48.88 11.19
N ILE A 1069 31.35 -49.35 9.95
CA ILE A 1069 31.23 -48.51 8.77
C ILE A 1069 29.80 -47.94 8.74
N TYR A 1070 29.60 -46.72 9.24
CA TYR A 1070 28.38 -45.96 8.92
C TYR A 1070 28.55 -45.32 7.54
N HIS A 1071 28.21 -46.10 6.51
CA HIS A 1071 27.75 -45.51 5.27
C HIS A 1071 26.36 -44.95 5.54
N ASP A 1072 26.26 -43.66 5.87
CA ASP A 1072 25.00 -42.95 5.69
C ASP A 1072 25.03 -42.23 4.33
N PRO A 1073 24.56 -42.91 3.25
CA PRO A 1073 24.43 -42.30 1.94
C PRO A 1073 23.42 -41.15 1.89
N ASP A 1074 22.60 -40.92 2.93
CA ASP A 1074 21.66 -39.80 2.99
C ASP A 1074 22.33 -38.48 3.39
N PHE A 1075 23.42 -38.51 4.18
CA PHE A 1075 24.09 -37.30 4.69
C PHE A 1075 24.93 -36.55 3.63
N ILE A 1076 25.59 -37.27 2.71
CA ILE A 1076 26.28 -36.64 1.55
C ILE A 1076 25.27 -36.17 0.50
N ARG A 1077 24.05 -36.72 0.51
CA ARG A 1077 22.98 -36.36 -0.42
C ARG A 1077 22.34 -34.99 -0.10
N GLU A 1078 22.34 -34.57 1.17
CA GLU A 1078 21.69 -33.32 1.63
C GLU A 1078 22.53 -32.04 1.45
N ILE A 1079 23.86 -32.12 1.32
CA ILE A 1079 24.75 -30.93 1.38
C ILE A 1079 24.74 -30.10 0.08
N GLN A 1080 24.13 -30.60 -1.01
CA GLN A 1080 24.34 -30.00 -2.34
C GLN A 1080 23.05 -29.83 -3.16
N GLU A 1081 21.89 -29.75 -2.51
CA GLU A 1081 20.64 -29.42 -3.19
C GLU A 1081 20.46 -27.89 -3.35
N PHE A 1082 20.34 -27.41 -4.58
CA PHE A 1082 19.86 -26.06 -4.86
C PHE A 1082 18.33 -26.04 -4.86
N VAL A 1083 17.74 -25.08 -4.15
CA VAL A 1083 16.31 -24.74 -4.27
C VAL A 1083 16.18 -23.26 -4.60
N GLY A 1084 16.04 -22.95 -5.89
CA GLY A 1084 15.38 -21.76 -6.43
C GLY A 1084 15.89 -20.40 -5.95
N GLY A 1085 16.78 -19.78 -6.73
CA GLY A 1085 16.99 -18.33 -6.66
C GLY A 1085 15.89 -17.61 -7.44
N ARG A 1086 14.89 -17.03 -6.78
CA ARG A 1086 13.95 -16.12 -7.45
C ARG A 1086 14.51 -14.70 -7.41
N SER A 1087 15.06 -14.22 -8.51
CA SER A 1087 15.30 -12.78 -8.68
C SER A 1087 14.00 -12.12 -9.15
N ASN A 1088 13.50 -11.14 -8.38
CA ASN A 1088 12.35 -10.32 -8.75
C ASN A 1088 12.83 -9.00 -9.35
N SER A 1089 13.14 -8.99 -10.65
CA SER A 1089 13.56 -7.78 -11.36
C SER A 1089 12.56 -7.40 -12.45
N ILE A 1090 12.10 -6.15 -12.42
CA ILE A 1090 11.27 -5.54 -13.46
C ILE A 1090 12.22 -4.84 -14.45
N SER A 1091 12.09 -5.18 -15.73
CA SER A 1091 12.87 -4.61 -16.82
C SER A 1091 11.95 -4.05 -17.90
N LEU A 1092 12.44 -3.06 -18.65
CA LEU A 1092 11.79 -2.63 -19.89
C LEU A 1092 11.75 -3.80 -20.88
N ALA A 1093 10.63 -3.93 -21.57
CA ALA A 1093 10.40 -4.98 -22.55
C ALA A 1093 9.82 -4.39 -23.84
N TRP A 1094 10.06 -5.08 -24.95
CA TRP A 1094 9.45 -4.76 -26.23
C TRP A 1094 8.95 -6.02 -26.91
N GLN A 1095 7.96 -5.88 -27.77
CA GLN A 1095 7.47 -6.99 -28.58
C GLN A 1095 7.08 -6.56 -29.98
N VAL A 1096 7.18 -7.50 -30.92
CA VAL A 1096 6.60 -7.40 -32.27
C VAL A 1096 5.66 -8.56 -32.48
N MET A 1097 4.59 -8.33 -33.23
CA MET A 1097 3.55 -9.32 -33.41
C MET A 1097 3.03 -9.32 -34.84
N ALA A 1098 2.61 -10.50 -35.30
CA ALA A 1098 1.93 -10.68 -36.56
C ALA A 1098 0.93 -11.82 -36.41
N GLY A 1099 -0.18 -11.76 -37.13
CA GLY A 1099 -1.20 -12.78 -37.02
C GLY A 1099 -2.31 -12.60 -38.03
N ALA A 1100 -3.40 -13.34 -37.82
CA ALA A 1100 -4.63 -13.13 -38.53
C ALA A 1100 -5.84 -13.36 -37.63
N SER A 1101 -6.84 -12.52 -37.81
CA SER A 1101 -8.14 -12.63 -37.15
C SER A 1101 -9.15 -13.22 -38.13
N VAL A 1102 -9.91 -14.23 -37.70
CA VAL A 1102 -11.04 -14.80 -38.43
C VAL A 1102 -12.32 -14.36 -37.75
N LYS A 1103 -13.20 -13.68 -38.47
CA LYS A 1103 -14.48 -13.24 -37.93
C LYS A 1103 -15.44 -14.43 -37.82
N LEU A 1104 -15.83 -14.81 -36.61
CA LEU A 1104 -16.78 -15.90 -36.37
C LEU A 1104 -18.23 -15.38 -36.39
N ASN A 1105 -18.46 -14.19 -35.84
CA ASN A 1105 -19.74 -13.49 -35.91
C ASN A 1105 -19.55 -11.97 -35.76
N LYS A 1106 -20.62 -11.22 -35.49
CA LYS A 1106 -20.58 -9.75 -35.37
C LYS A 1106 -19.75 -9.22 -34.18
N ARG A 1107 -19.55 -10.03 -33.14
CA ARG A 1107 -18.86 -9.64 -31.90
C ARG A 1107 -17.64 -10.48 -31.59
N LEU A 1108 -17.55 -11.68 -32.14
CA LEU A 1108 -16.50 -12.64 -31.83
C LEU A 1108 -15.60 -12.85 -33.05
N GLU A 1109 -14.31 -12.65 -32.82
CA GLU A 1109 -13.25 -13.01 -33.74
C GLU A 1109 -12.30 -14.02 -33.09
N LEU A 1110 -11.75 -14.92 -33.89
CA LEU A 1110 -10.71 -15.85 -33.50
C LEU A 1110 -9.37 -15.28 -33.98
N ASP A 1111 -8.46 -14.98 -33.05
CA ASP A 1111 -7.14 -14.45 -33.33
C ASP A 1111 -6.11 -15.57 -33.32
N LEU A 1112 -5.42 -15.75 -34.44
CA LEU A 1112 -4.20 -16.55 -34.52
C LEU A 1112 -3.03 -15.57 -34.52
N GLY A 1113 -2.27 -15.56 -33.44
CA GLY A 1113 -1.21 -14.57 -33.22
C GLY A 1113 0.15 -15.21 -32.98
N TYR A 1114 1.18 -14.63 -33.59
CA TYR A 1114 2.58 -14.84 -33.26
C TYR A 1114 3.15 -13.56 -32.65
N ARG A 1115 3.80 -13.66 -31.48
CA ARG A 1115 4.48 -12.54 -30.81
C ARG A 1115 5.94 -12.91 -30.54
N TYR A 1116 6.87 -12.10 -31.01
CA TYR A 1116 8.25 -12.11 -30.53
C TYR A 1116 8.39 -11.08 -29.42
N PHE A 1117 8.63 -11.55 -28.21
CA PHE A 1117 8.78 -10.74 -27.00
C PHE A 1117 10.24 -10.73 -26.56
N ASN A 1118 10.74 -9.59 -26.08
CA ASN A 1118 12.15 -9.45 -25.70
C ASN A 1118 12.32 -8.54 -24.47
N VAL A 1119 13.18 -8.96 -23.56
CA VAL A 1119 13.64 -8.20 -22.39
C VAL A 1119 15.16 -8.07 -22.48
N PRO A 1120 15.68 -6.90 -22.91
CA PRO A 1120 17.11 -6.68 -23.02
C PRO A 1120 17.78 -6.59 -21.64
N GLY A 1121 18.91 -7.27 -21.47
CA GLY A 1121 19.79 -7.14 -20.31
C GLY A 1121 19.18 -7.61 -18.98
N ALA A 1122 18.26 -8.56 -19.03
CA ALA A 1122 17.71 -9.27 -17.88
C ALA A 1122 18.84 -9.79 -16.96
N LYS A 1123 18.82 -9.39 -15.68
CA LYS A 1123 19.66 -9.86 -14.60
C LYS A 1123 18.92 -10.78 -13.64
N TRP A 1124 19.54 -11.87 -13.19
CA TRP A 1124 19.02 -12.68 -12.08
C TRP A 1124 20.14 -13.28 -11.27
N THR A 1125 19.83 -13.67 -10.04
CA THR A 1125 20.77 -14.30 -9.13
C THR A 1125 20.28 -15.70 -8.76
N LEU A 1126 21.15 -16.69 -8.85
CA LEU A 1126 20.92 -18.03 -8.31
C LEU A 1126 21.60 -18.14 -6.95
N HIS A 1127 20.82 -18.40 -5.90
CA HIS A 1127 21.33 -18.60 -4.55
C HIS A 1127 21.52 -20.10 -4.27
N ASN A 1128 22.63 -20.47 -3.63
CA ASN A 1128 22.81 -21.82 -3.09
C ASN A 1128 22.25 -21.90 -1.65
N LEU A 1129 21.60 -23.00 -1.29
CA LEU A 1129 21.21 -23.27 0.11
C LEU A 1129 22.42 -23.46 1.06
N GLY A 1130 23.64 -23.48 0.50
CA GLY A 1130 24.93 -23.47 1.21
C GLY A 1130 25.71 -22.15 1.13
N GLU A 1131 25.15 -21.08 0.55
CA GLU A 1131 25.81 -19.77 0.46
C GLU A 1131 25.60 -18.96 1.74
N SER A 1132 26.38 -19.26 2.78
CA SER A 1132 26.65 -18.29 3.85
C SER A 1132 28.15 -18.29 4.12
N THR A 1133 28.86 -17.35 3.49
CA THR A 1133 30.18 -16.83 3.87
C THR A 1133 31.14 -17.81 4.56
N ILE A 1134 31.87 -18.61 3.77
CA ILE A 1134 33.24 -18.96 4.19
C ILE A 1134 34.04 -17.66 3.99
N VAL A 1135 34.33 -16.99 5.09
CA VAL A 1135 35.28 -15.87 5.14
C VAL A 1135 36.60 -16.36 4.55
N ASN A 1136 37.09 -15.69 3.51
CA ASN A 1136 38.46 -15.86 3.01
C ASN A 1136 39.44 -15.57 4.16
N THR A 1137 39.85 -16.59 4.91
CA THR A 1137 41.10 -16.53 5.68
C THR A 1137 42.27 -16.61 4.69
N PRO A 1138 43.28 -15.72 4.79
CA PRO A 1138 44.47 -15.81 3.96
C PRO A 1138 45.35 -16.95 4.49
N MET A 1139 45.03 -18.20 4.10
CA MET A 1139 45.96 -19.31 4.19
C MET A 1139 45.88 -20.10 2.89
N GLY A 1140 46.98 -20.05 2.13
CA GLY A 1140 47.53 -21.07 1.21
C GLY A 1140 46.59 -21.83 0.24
N PRO A 1141 47.03 -22.08 -1.01
CA PRO A 1141 46.15 -22.65 -2.02
C PRO A 1141 45.89 -24.13 -1.74
N ARG A 1142 44.62 -24.54 -1.56
CA ARG A 1142 43.96 -25.64 -2.32
C ARG A 1142 42.59 -26.07 -1.74
N ASN A 1143 41.59 -25.91 -2.61
CA ASN A 1143 40.64 -26.93 -3.06
C ASN A 1143 39.56 -27.49 -2.11
N ALA A 1144 38.58 -26.65 -1.79
CA ALA A 1144 37.17 -26.99 -1.96
C ALA A 1144 36.39 -25.68 -2.18
N SER A 1145 36.16 -25.30 -3.44
CA SER A 1145 35.56 -24.00 -3.78
C SER A 1145 34.03 -24.06 -3.66
N PRO A 1146 33.38 -23.18 -2.87
CA PRO A 1146 31.99 -22.79 -3.11
C PRO A 1146 31.87 -22.12 -4.48
N LEU A 1147 30.65 -22.01 -5.04
CA LEU A 1147 30.41 -21.08 -6.16
C LEU A 1147 30.97 -19.72 -5.73
N THR A 1148 31.96 -19.18 -6.44
CA THR A 1148 32.43 -17.82 -6.18
C THR A 1148 31.23 -16.88 -6.36
N PRO A 1149 31.00 -15.87 -5.49
CA PRO A 1149 29.83 -14.98 -5.56
C PRO A 1149 29.59 -14.34 -6.94
N SER A 1150 30.65 -14.21 -7.73
CA SER A 1150 30.60 -13.75 -9.12
C SER A 1150 29.89 -14.73 -10.08
N LEU A 1151 29.83 -16.03 -9.78
CA LEU A 1151 29.19 -17.05 -10.61
C LEU A 1151 27.67 -17.15 -10.42
N GLY A 1152 27.11 -16.59 -9.33
CA GLY A 1152 25.68 -16.64 -9.01
C GLY A 1152 24.84 -15.55 -9.69
N ASN A 1153 25.46 -14.45 -10.13
CA ASN A 1153 24.80 -13.35 -10.84
C ASN A 1153 24.90 -13.53 -12.35
N PHE A 1154 23.75 -13.52 -13.02
CA PHE A 1154 23.63 -13.72 -14.45
C PHE A 1154 23.08 -12.49 -15.13
N LYS A 1155 23.54 -12.25 -16.36
CA LYS A 1155 22.94 -11.31 -17.29
C LYS A 1155 22.71 -11.99 -18.65
N ALA A 1156 21.48 -11.90 -19.16
CA ALA A 1156 21.12 -12.37 -20.49
C ALA A 1156 20.04 -11.49 -21.14
N ASN A 1157 19.76 -11.72 -22.41
CA ASN A 1157 18.54 -11.22 -23.03
C ASN A 1157 17.50 -12.34 -22.99
N TYR A 1158 16.34 -12.09 -22.37
CA TYR A 1158 15.23 -13.03 -22.46
C TYR A 1158 14.43 -12.73 -23.72
N ALA A 1159 14.20 -13.74 -24.55
CA ALA A 1159 13.32 -13.65 -25.70
C ALA A 1159 12.28 -14.77 -25.63
N ALA A 1160 11.11 -14.57 -26.23
CA ALA A 1160 10.07 -15.57 -26.30
C ALA A 1160 9.25 -15.45 -27.58
N HIS A 1161 9.02 -16.59 -28.24
CA HIS A 1161 8.11 -16.75 -29.36
C HIS A 1161 6.77 -17.26 -28.83
N ASN A 1162 5.70 -16.49 -28.93
CA ASN A 1162 4.38 -16.89 -28.44
C ASN A 1162 3.46 -17.15 -29.62
N PHE A 1163 2.96 -18.37 -29.73
CA PHE A 1163 1.94 -18.77 -30.68
C PHE A 1163 0.63 -18.93 -29.92
N THR A 1164 -0.30 -18.00 -30.13
CA THR A 1164 -1.55 -17.91 -29.36
C THR A 1164 -2.75 -18.07 -30.27
N VAL A 1165 -3.74 -18.84 -29.79
CA VAL A 1165 -5.10 -18.81 -30.29
C VAL A 1165 -5.92 -18.06 -29.28
N GLY A 1166 -6.53 -16.96 -29.71
CA GLY A 1166 -7.30 -16.09 -28.85
C GLY A 1166 -8.71 -15.87 -29.35
N MET A 1167 -9.59 -15.54 -28.42
CA MET A 1167 -10.92 -15.05 -28.71
C MET A 1167 -10.92 -13.56 -28.43
N ARG A 1168 -11.35 -12.80 -29.43
CA ARG A 1168 -11.55 -11.36 -29.31
C ARG A 1168 -13.03 -11.07 -29.33
N TRP A 1169 -13.50 -10.42 -28.28
CA TRP A 1169 -14.90 -10.07 -28.09
C TRP A 1169 -15.06 -8.55 -28.16
N ALA A 1170 -15.68 -8.06 -29.23
CA ALA A 1170 -16.10 -6.67 -29.36
C ALA A 1170 -17.33 -6.40 -28.47
N PHE A 1171 -17.28 -5.32 -27.69
CA PHE A 1171 -18.33 -5.00 -26.73
C PHE A 1171 -19.61 -4.49 -27.40
N GLY A 1172 -19.51 -3.88 -28.59
CA GLY A 1172 -20.64 -3.46 -29.43
C GLY A 1172 -20.95 -4.42 -30.58
N ALA A 1173 -22.21 -4.47 -31.03
CA ALA A 1173 -22.53 -5.07 -32.35
C ALA A 1173 -22.26 -4.01 -33.41
N SER A 1174 -21.39 -4.28 -34.40
CA SER A 1174 -21.12 -3.30 -35.47
C SER A 1174 -22.45 -2.85 -36.10
N LYS A 1175 -22.69 -1.54 -36.13
CA LYS A 1175 -23.64 -0.98 -37.08
C LYS A 1175 -22.88 -0.77 -38.39
N LYS A 1176 -23.18 -1.68 -39.31
CA LYS A 1176 -22.68 -1.85 -40.68
C LYS A 1176 -21.47 -2.77 -40.82
#